data_AF-A0A6G0TEZ7-F1
#
_entry.id   AF-A0A6G0TEZ7-F1
#
_cell.length_a   1.000
_cell.length_b   1.000
_cell.length_c   1.000
_cell.angle_alpha   90.00
_cell.angle_beta   90.00
_cell.angle_gamma   90.00
#
_symmetry.space_group_name_H-M   'P 1'
#
loop_
_entity.id
_entity.type
_entity.pdbx_description
1 polymer ?
#
loop_
_entity_poly.entity_id
_entity_poly.type
_entity_poly.pdbx_seq_one_letter_code
_entity_poly.pdbx_strand_id
1 'polypeptide(L)'
;MKKQNLRASYQRSSFQTIFSSGHQLELTKEGAIIPQYRDKAESIWDHYFHSNEANRSFRYFLDLPESVIEKHIQKGVKPRLADLYKGMGVYEFPSSAIEDGTHFNFNGDVAADSYHKTDIDVKLLKELGVQVYRFSIAPTRIIPRVHDHTPGKEGIAYYNNLVDKLIENGITPMVSLYHFDVEECFNKIGGLSNPVSYKFYPNFSRICFENFGDRVKHWSTAADIHLATEGYSSEHFAPGYQESIFSGFLEYEAIHNSMITQSLMWKVYNDEFKEKQKGEVSLTIDGVWYYPKDPNNPEHQKCAESARMSTFGLIAHILSTGQYPDEFLEAIDRTNKREKIRVDRARQFTKKEQELIKGAYDFIVLNYYSSVKVRPMTDEEYEAEPNLKKRDRGFIMDLHSTTETEVYEGFLNILRWFKEKMDNPKIFIGENGFPEEEGIDDSEKKIAYHTGILNKLLEALDENINVFGYCIWSFIDTLEFTFGRDLEFMRNCGESFVSTKQFPDNFLLGTSTGAYQVEGAWNEDKAESIWDHYFHSNEANRSFRYFLDLPESVIEKHIQKGVKPRLADLYKGMGVYEFPSSAIEDGTHFNFNGDVAADSYHKTDIDVKLLKELGVQVYRFSIAPTRIIPRVHDHTPGKEGIAYYNNLIDKLIENGITPMVSLYHFDVGECFNKIGGLSNPVSYKFYPNFSRICFENFGDRVKHWSTAADIHLATEGYSSEHFAPGYQESIFSGFLEYEAIHNSMITQSLMWKVYNDEFKEKQKGEVSLTIDGVWYYPKDPNNPEHQKCAESARMSTFGLIAHILSTGQYPDEFLEAIDRTNKREKIRVDRARQFTKKEQELIKGAYDFIVLNYYSSVKVRPMTDEEYEAEPNLKKRDRGFIMDLHSTTETEVYEGFLNILRWFKEKMDNPKIFIGENGFPEEEGIDDSEKKIAYHTGILNKLLEALDENINVFGYCIWSFIDTLEFTFGRDLEFMRNCVDYKWVKYWTTFPDIHLAAEGYGSEHFAPGYQEPIFGGHSDYQVLHHFINTHAMAYQLYNNEFKEKQKGQIRLAIDGTWFYPKNPNNPEHQKSAENARISTFGLIAHVLSTGKYPDEFLESIYRTNKREKIGVNRVQHVKIRPMTDEEFAAEPNLKRRDRGYFMDLHNTAEAEVFERFLNCLKWIKEKMNNPKIFVGENGFPEEDGIDESEKKIAYHTGILNKLLETLDENINVFGYCVWSFLDTLEFTFRRDLEFMR
;
A
#
# COMPACT_ATOMS: atom_id res chain seq x y z
N MET A 1 39.44 -42.45 51.65
CA MET A 1 39.80 -43.82 51.19
C MET A 1 38.79 -44.25 50.12
N LYS A 2 39.17 -45.18 49.22
CA LYS A 2 38.31 -46.01 48.33
C LYS A 2 37.17 -45.32 47.53
N LYS A 3 37.29 -45.41 46.19
CA LYS A 3 36.28 -45.84 45.16
C LYS A 3 34.79 -45.48 45.41
N GLN A 4 34.04 -44.87 44.48
CA GLN A 4 34.18 -44.63 43.03
C GLN A 4 34.09 -43.10 42.73
N ASN A 5 34.81 -42.52 41.76
CA ASN A 5 34.68 -42.59 40.27
C ASN A 5 33.29 -42.14 39.76
N LEU A 6 33.17 -41.24 38.76
CA LEU A 6 34.18 -40.40 38.09
C LEU A 6 33.52 -39.16 37.44
N ARG A 7 34.36 -38.19 37.02
CA ARG A 7 34.00 -36.86 36.49
C ARG A 7 33.53 -36.86 35.03
N ALA A 8 32.50 -36.06 34.74
CA ALA A 8 32.42 -34.96 33.75
C ALA A 8 32.78 -35.15 32.24
N SER A 9 32.55 -34.07 31.48
CA SER A 9 33.16 -33.70 30.16
C SER A 9 32.53 -34.35 28.91
N TYR A 10 32.60 -33.81 27.66
CA TYR A 10 33.03 -32.49 27.11
C TYR A 10 32.65 -32.39 25.60
N GLN A 11 32.83 -31.21 24.97
CA GLN A 11 33.09 -30.95 23.51
C GLN A 11 32.13 -31.54 22.43
N ARG A 12 31.63 -30.75 21.46
CA ARG A 12 32.36 -30.19 20.28
C ARG A 12 31.51 -29.05 19.64
N SER A 13 32.03 -27.84 19.36
CA SER A 13 32.92 -27.39 18.25
C SER A 13 32.24 -27.40 16.86
N SER A 14 32.40 -26.41 15.98
CA SER A 14 33.61 -25.66 15.62
C SER A 14 34.03 -24.47 16.52
N PHE A 15 35.34 -24.21 16.57
CA PHE A 15 36.01 -23.12 17.33
C PHE A 15 37.45 -22.99 16.79
N GLN A 16 37.98 -21.77 16.60
CA GLN A 16 39.43 -21.38 16.58
C GLN A 16 39.59 -19.97 15.95
N THR A 17 40.42 -19.02 16.40
CA THR A 17 41.17 -18.70 17.66
C THR A 17 41.65 -17.21 17.53
N ILE A 18 42.34 -16.49 18.43
CA ILE A 18 43.22 -16.76 19.59
C ILE A 18 42.96 -15.70 20.71
N PHE A 19 43.63 -15.85 21.86
CA PHE A 19 43.86 -14.84 22.93
C PHE A 19 44.91 -13.76 22.48
N SER A 20 45.31 -12.69 23.21
CA SER A 20 45.42 -12.52 24.68
C SER A 20 45.51 -11.07 25.21
N SER A 21 45.00 -10.89 26.43
CA SER A 21 45.23 -9.87 27.49
C SER A 21 46.63 -9.24 27.68
N GLY A 22 46.72 -8.03 28.30
CA GLY A 22 48.02 -7.33 28.53
C GLY A 22 48.33 -6.38 29.72
N HIS A 23 47.41 -6.00 30.64
CA HIS A 23 47.69 -5.26 31.92
C HIS A 23 48.15 -3.76 31.88
N GLN A 24 48.11 -3.11 33.06
CA GLN A 24 48.30 -1.67 33.36
C GLN A 24 49.74 -1.31 33.82
N LEU A 25 50.09 0.00 33.84
CA LEU A 25 50.57 0.74 35.04
C LEU A 25 50.76 2.26 34.78
N GLU A 26 51.09 3.04 35.83
CA GLU A 26 50.77 4.49 35.95
C GLU A 26 51.91 5.52 35.79
N LEU A 27 51.53 6.72 35.29
CA LEU A 27 51.87 8.11 35.72
C LEU A 27 53.31 8.65 35.92
N THR A 28 53.37 10.00 35.84
CA THR A 28 54.40 11.01 36.29
C THR A 28 55.30 11.64 35.20
N LYS A 29 55.70 12.94 35.24
CA LYS A 29 55.19 14.18 35.91
C LYS A 29 55.90 15.44 35.33
N GLU A 30 55.26 16.62 35.43
CA GLU A 30 55.83 17.99 35.55
C GLU A 30 56.78 18.58 34.45
N GLY A 31 56.68 19.90 34.14
CA GLY A 31 57.70 20.61 33.34
C GLY A 31 57.28 21.93 32.66
N ALA A 32 57.58 23.09 33.26
CA ALA A 32 57.09 24.43 32.89
C ALA A 32 57.59 25.07 31.57
N ILE A 33 56.82 26.09 31.14
CA ILE A 33 57.03 27.12 30.09
C ILE A 33 58.28 28.02 30.35
N ILE A 34 58.74 28.99 29.51
CA ILE A 34 58.02 30.08 28.79
C ILE A 34 58.72 30.46 27.41
N PRO A 35 58.79 31.70 26.82
CA PRO A 35 58.73 31.87 25.34
C PRO A 35 59.97 32.56 24.68
N GLN A 36 59.90 32.87 23.36
CA GLN A 36 60.22 34.24 22.85
C GLN A 36 59.77 34.52 21.38
N TYR A 37 59.17 35.72 21.19
CA TYR A 37 59.01 36.59 20.00
C TYR A 37 58.71 36.07 18.57
N ARG A 38 57.43 36.26 18.18
CA ARG A 38 56.92 37.23 17.17
C ARG A 38 57.41 37.31 15.70
N ASP A 39 56.39 37.45 14.85
CA ASP A 39 56.28 38.27 13.63
C ASP A 39 57.10 37.91 12.37
N LYS A 40 56.50 37.09 11.49
CA LYS A 40 56.38 37.41 10.05
C LYS A 40 55.25 36.62 9.39
N ALA A 41 54.56 37.23 8.44
CA ALA A 41 53.56 36.59 7.60
C ALA A 41 54.14 36.29 6.21
N GLU A 42 53.84 35.10 5.67
CA GLU A 42 53.17 34.92 4.37
C GLU A 42 53.05 33.43 3.99
N SER A 43 51.82 33.01 3.64
CA SER A 43 51.49 31.90 2.74
C SER A 43 51.66 30.43 3.20
N ILE A 44 50.87 29.58 2.52
CA ILE A 44 50.87 28.10 2.47
C ILE A 44 50.38 27.32 3.73
N TRP A 45 49.05 27.27 3.86
CA TRP A 45 48.26 26.03 3.81
C TRP A 45 48.48 24.88 4.82
N ASP A 46 49.20 25.08 5.91
CA ASP A 46 49.32 24.09 6.98
C ASP A 46 49.27 24.72 8.38
N HIS A 47 48.87 23.95 9.39
CA HIS A 47 48.75 24.38 10.79
C HIS A 47 47.80 25.56 11.09
N TYR A 48 46.51 25.24 11.20
CA TYR A 48 45.59 25.51 12.35
C TYR A 48 44.14 25.67 11.83
N PHE A 49 43.11 24.87 12.16
CA PHE A 49 43.00 23.72 13.07
C PHE A 49 43.66 23.92 14.46
N HIS A 50 42.98 24.69 15.34
CA HIS A 50 42.98 24.60 16.83
C HIS A 50 42.90 25.98 17.51
N SER A 51 41.72 26.60 17.58
CA SER A 51 41.46 27.67 18.55
C SER A 51 40.07 27.52 19.20
N ASN A 52 39.93 26.47 20.01
CA ASN A 52 38.78 26.26 20.88
C ASN A 52 38.68 27.37 21.95
N GLU A 53 37.68 28.25 21.85
CA GLU A 53 37.22 29.07 22.99
C GLU A 53 35.75 28.84 23.39
N ALA A 54 35.02 27.93 22.72
CA ALA A 54 33.73 27.42 23.21
C ALA A 54 33.89 26.44 24.39
N ASN A 55 35.03 25.73 24.46
CA ASN A 55 35.18 24.55 25.32
C ASN A 55 35.70 24.89 26.74
N ARG A 56 34.95 25.72 27.48
CA ARG A 56 35.31 26.20 28.85
C ARG A 56 34.17 26.24 29.89
N SER A 57 33.27 25.25 29.87
CA SER A 57 32.37 24.97 31.01
C SER A 57 32.50 23.56 31.61
N PHE A 58 32.97 22.56 30.85
CA PHE A 58 33.10 21.17 31.34
C PHE A 58 34.43 20.88 32.05
N ARG A 59 34.54 21.26 33.33
CA ARG A 59 35.53 20.69 34.28
C ARG A 59 35.02 20.68 35.73
N TYR A 60 34.11 19.75 36.08
CA TYR A 60 33.76 19.49 37.48
C TYR A 60 33.35 18.05 37.85
N PHE A 61 33.81 17.03 37.11
CA PHE A 61 33.51 15.61 37.43
C PHE A 61 34.65 14.59 37.20
N LEU A 62 35.93 14.99 37.37
CA LEU A 62 37.09 14.09 37.21
C LEU A 62 38.07 14.03 38.41
N ASP A 63 37.72 14.60 39.57
CA ASP A 63 38.54 14.54 40.80
C ASP A 63 37.71 14.10 42.02
N LEU A 64 36.98 12.99 41.89
CA LEU A 64 36.41 12.28 43.05
C LEU A 64 37.27 11.04 43.35
N PRO A 65 37.72 10.83 44.60
CA PRO A 65 38.40 9.61 44.98
C PRO A 65 37.56 8.37 44.69
N GLU A 66 38.20 7.27 44.29
CA GLU A 66 37.57 6.01 43.89
C GLU A 66 36.55 5.50 44.95
N SER A 67 36.91 5.60 46.24
CA SER A 67 36.05 5.29 47.40
C SER A 67 34.81 6.19 47.58
N VAL A 68 34.68 7.27 46.81
CA VAL A 68 33.45 8.08 46.69
C VAL A 68 32.59 7.58 45.53
N ILE A 69 33.21 7.16 44.42
CA ILE A 69 32.52 6.59 43.25
C ILE A 69 31.89 5.24 43.63
N GLU A 70 32.66 4.35 44.27
CA GLU A 70 32.14 3.11 44.87
C GLU A 70 30.96 3.37 45.81
N LYS A 71 30.98 4.48 46.54
CA LYS A 71 29.93 4.88 47.51
C LYS A 71 28.63 5.38 46.86
N HIS A 72 28.66 5.77 45.59
CA HIS A 72 27.46 6.11 44.83
C HIS A 72 26.91 4.87 44.10
N ILE A 73 27.80 4.00 43.58
CA ILE A 73 27.44 2.69 43.02
C ILE A 73 26.79 1.80 44.09
N GLN A 74 27.37 1.71 45.30
CA GLN A 74 26.77 1.00 46.45
C GLN A 74 25.47 1.63 46.98
N LYS A 75 25.08 2.81 46.50
CA LYS A 75 23.79 3.45 46.78
C LYS A 75 22.76 3.29 45.64
N GLY A 76 23.09 2.54 44.59
CA GLY A 76 22.17 2.27 43.47
C GLY A 76 22.06 3.39 42.45
N VAL A 77 22.92 4.41 42.50
CA VAL A 77 22.93 5.49 41.50
C VAL A 77 23.60 4.96 40.22
N LYS A 78 22.79 4.61 39.21
CA LYS A 78 23.26 4.33 37.85
C LYS A 78 23.62 5.66 37.14
N PRO A 79 24.66 5.69 36.29
CA PRO A 79 24.74 6.68 35.23
C PRO A 79 23.52 6.53 34.31
N ARG A 80 22.93 7.65 33.87
CA ARG A 80 21.91 7.64 32.82
C ARG A 80 22.57 7.97 31.47
N LEU A 81 22.06 7.38 30.40
CA LEU A 81 22.27 7.91 29.05
C LEU A 81 21.44 9.20 28.88
N ALA A 82 21.68 9.93 27.79
CA ALA A 82 20.99 11.17 27.49
C ALA A 82 19.68 10.90 26.73
N ASP A 83 18.63 10.52 27.45
CA ASP A 83 17.30 10.27 26.88
C ASP A 83 16.51 11.59 26.70
N LEU A 84 16.74 12.34 25.61
CA LEU A 84 15.88 13.47 25.21
C LEU A 84 16.11 13.93 23.75
N TYR A 85 15.03 14.37 23.10
CA TYR A 85 14.96 14.86 21.69
C TYR A 85 15.09 13.83 20.56
N LYS A 86 14.26 12.77 20.57
CA LYS A 86 13.80 12.10 19.33
C LYS A 86 12.52 12.75 18.77
N GLY A 87 12.41 14.08 18.92
CA GLY A 87 11.18 14.86 18.63
C GLY A 87 11.08 15.34 17.18
N MET A 88 12.20 15.30 16.47
CA MET A 88 12.33 15.35 15.01
C MET A 88 13.14 14.09 14.63
N GLY A 89 13.37 13.85 13.34
CA GLY A 89 14.24 12.76 12.88
C GLY A 89 15.70 12.98 13.29
N VAL A 90 16.09 12.50 14.48
CA VAL A 90 17.45 12.63 15.03
C VAL A 90 18.06 11.24 15.19
N TYR A 91 19.02 10.93 14.34
CA TYR A 91 19.70 9.63 14.32
C TYR A 91 20.71 9.53 15.46
N GLU A 92 20.52 8.54 16.33
CA GLU A 92 21.51 8.20 17.36
C GLU A 92 22.74 7.54 16.72
N PHE A 93 23.73 8.34 16.34
CA PHE A 93 25.06 7.79 16.08
C PHE A 93 25.58 7.10 17.35
N PRO A 94 25.91 5.80 17.31
CA PRO A 94 26.36 5.08 18.49
C PRO A 94 27.69 5.67 18.97
N SER A 95 27.86 5.81 20.29
CA SER A 95 29.03 6.46 20.89
C SER A 95 30.38 5.76 20.64
N SER A 96 30.38 4.60 19.96
CA SER A 96 31.56 3.97 19.35
C SER A 96 32.09 4.71 18.11
N ALA A 97 31.30 5.54 17.43
CA ALA A 97 31.72 6.35 16.28
C ALA A 97 32.66 7.53 16.66
N ILE A 98 32.92 7.72 17.96
CA ILE A 98 33.70 8.85 18.50
C ILE A 98 35.22 8.59 18.47
N GLU A 99 35.67 7.35 18.19
CA GLU A 99 37.09 6.97 18.31
C GLU A 99 38.00 7.35 17.12
N ASP A 100 37.48 7.67 15.92
CA ASP A 100 38.31 7.97 14.74
C ASP A 100 38.48 9.47 14.40
N GLY A 101 37.59 10.33 14.91
CA GLY A 101 37.67 11.79 14.75
C GLY A 101 37.33 12.34 13.36
N THR A 102 36.68 11.56 12.48
CA THR A 102 36.46 11.95 11.07
C THR A 102 35.28 12.91 10.81
N HIS A 103 34.24 12.92 11.65
CA HIS A 103 32.97 13.62 11.36
C HIS A 103 32.88 15.12 11.74
N PHE A 104 33.93 15.73 12.32
CA PHE A 104 33.90 17.16 12.70
C PHE A 104 34.28 18.10 11.55
N ASN A 105 33.39 18.31 10.56
CA ASN A 105 33.60 19.37 9.56
C ASN A 105 32.36 19.91 8.81
N PHE A 106 31.12 19.62 9.25
CA PHE A 106 29.92 20.25 8.67
C PHE A 106 29.78 21.71 9.12
N ASN A 107 29.53 22.63 8.17
CA ASN A 107 29.26 24.04 8.47
C ASN A 107 28.38 24.73 7.41
N GLY A 108 27.91 25.93 7.72
CA GLY A 108 27.04 26.76 6.87
C GLY A 108 27.76 27.79 6.00
N ASP A 109 29.09 27.72 5.85
CA ASP A 109 29.86 28.75 5.13
C ASP A 109 29.52 28.80 3.63
N VAL A 110 29.06 27.67 3.09
CA VAL A 110 28.64 27.50 1.68
C VAL A 110 27.20 26.97 1.59
N ALA A 111 26.87 25.92 2.34
CA ALA A 111 25.58 25.22 2.28
C ALA A 111 25.16 24.93 0.82
N ALA A 112 23.91 25.24 0.45
CA ALA A 112 23.39 25.13 -0.92
C ALA A 112 23.94 26.20 -1.89
N ASP A 113 24.58 27.26 -1.40
CA ASP A 113 25.20 28.37 -2.17
C ASP A 113 24.21 29.26 -2.99
N SER A 114 22.94 29.30 -2.60
CA SER A 114 21.89 30.17 -3.18
C SER A 114 22.27 31.65 -3.30
N TYR A 115 23.17 32.14 -2.44
CA TYR A 115 23.69 33.51 -2.50
C TYR A 115 24.43 33.83 -3.81
N HIS A 116 25.03 32.83 -4.45
CA HIS A 116 25.66 32.96 -5.78
C HIS A 116 24.85 32.30 -6.90
N LYS A 117 23.86 31.45 -6.57
CA LYS A 117 23.08 30.64 -7.52
C LYS A 117 21.67 31.17 -7.86
N THR A 118 21.29 32.37 -7.43
CA THR A 118 19.92 32.92 -7.58
C THR A 118 19.25 32.72 -8.95
N ASP A 119 19.99 32.78 -10.06
CA ASP A 119 19.45 32.52 -11.40
C ASP A 119 19.08 31.05 -11.67
N ILE A 120 19.80 30.10 -11.05
CA ILE A 120 19.49 28.67 -11.07
C ILE A 120 18.27 28.41 -10.18
N ASP A 121 18.29 28.93 -8.95
CA ASP A 121 17.24 28.74 -7.95
C ASP A 121 15.88 29.25 -8.47
N VAL A 122 15.82 30.48 -9.01
CA VAL A 122 14.59 31.05 -9.59
C VAL A 122 14.17 30.32 -10.88
N LYS A 123 15.11 29.79 -11.67
CA LYS A 123 14.78 28.95 -12.83
C LYS A 123 14.11 27.65 -12.39
N LEU A 124 14.66 26.97 -11.39
CA LEU A 124 14.11 25.72 -10.86
C LEU A 124 12.72 25.93 -10.24
N LEU A 125 12.53 26.98 -9.42
CA LEU A 125 11.21 27.35 -8.88
C LEU A 125 10.16 27.55 -10.00
N LYS A 126 10.57 28.15 -11.13
CA LYS A 126 9.70 28.33 -12.30
C LYS A 126 9.42 27.03 -13.04
N GLU A 127 10.39 26.13 -13.15
CA GLU A 127 10.22 24.81 -13.77
C GLU A 127 9.36 23.87 -12.92
N LEU A 128 9.40 24.02 -11.59
CA LEU A 128 8.45 23.42 -10.64
C LEU A 128 7.04 24.06 -10.67
N GLY A 129 6.88 25.22 -11.30
CA GLY A 129 5.60 25.91 -11.47
C GLY A 129 5.02 26.56 -10.20
N VAL A 130 5.83 26.81 -9.16
CA VAL A 130 5.33 27.34 -7.88
C VAL A 130 4.85 28.80 -7.99
N GLN A 131 3.76 29.13 -7.29
CA GLN A 131 3.13 30.46 -7.32
C GLN A 131 3.70 31.43 -6.28
N VAL A 132 4.37 30.90 -5.25
CA VAL A 132 4.91 31.62 -4.10
C VAL A 132 6.23 30.99 -3.70
N TYR A 133 7.18 31.80 -3.24
CA TYR A 133 8.44 31.33 -2.65
C TYR A 133 8.69 32.06 -1.33
N ARG A 134 8.80 31.29 -0.25
CA ARG A 134 9.13 31.80 1.09
C ARG A 134 10.64 31.70 1.32
N PHE A 135 11.27 32.81 1.67
CA PHE A 135 12.69 32.86 2.03
C PHE A 135 12.95 33.79 3.21
N SER A 136 14.14 33.73 3.81
CA SER A 136 14.55 34.60 4.91
C SER A 136 15.55 35.70 4.50
N ILE A 137 15.45 36.86 5.16
CA ILE A 137 16.45 37.93 5.07
C ILE A 137 17.37 37.85 6.28
N ALA A 138 18.65 37.56 6.05
CA ALA A 138 19.63 37.41 7.11
C ALA A 138 19.97 38.77 7.76
N PRO A 139 19.69 39.00 9.06
CA PRO A 139 19.92 40.28 9.72
C PRO A 139 21.39 40.74 9.66
N THR A 140 22.32 39.79 9.85
CA THR A 140 23.78 39.99 9.70
C THR A 140 24.20 40.49 8.32
N ARG A 141 23.43 40.19 7.26
CA ARG A 141 23.72 40.57 5.87
C ARG A 141 23.18 41.96 5.51
N ILE A 142 22.13 42.41 6.21
CA ILE A 142 21.57 43.77 6.08
C ILE A 142 22.26 44.76 7.03
N ILE A 143 22.58 44.37 8.26
CA ILE A 143 23.27 45.22 9.25
C ILE A 143 24.55 44.52 9.74
N PRO A 144 25.62 44.45 8.91
CA PRO A 144 26.87 43.79 9.27
C PRO A 144 27.64 44.49 10.42
N ARG A 145 27.21 45.68 10.84
CA ARG A 145 27.73 46.38 12.03
C ARG A 145 26.58 46.91 12.90
N VAL A 146 26.10 46.06 13.81
CA VAL A 146 25.04 46.33 14.79
C VAL A 146 25.22 47.65 15.58
N HIS A 147 26.45 48.16 15.71
CA HIS A 147 26.77 49.39 16.42
C HIS A 147 26.71 50.70 15.60
N ASP A 148 26.67 50.64 14.26
CA ASP A 148 26.54 51.83 13.40
C ASP A 148 25.20 51.90 12.64
N HIS A 149 24.39 50.83 12.70
CA HIS A 149 23.11 50.67 12.02
C HIS A 149 23.13 51.00 10.51
N THR A 150 24.31 51.01 9.88
CA THR A 150 24.47 51.39 8.47
C THR A 150 24.13 50.20 7.58
N PRO A 151 23.13 50.30 6.68
CA PRO A 151 22.73 49.16 5.86
C PRO A 151 23.82 48.72 4.87
N GLY A 152 24.07 47.42 4.82
CA GLY A 152 24.97 46.77 3.85
C GLY A 152 24.37 46.84 2.45
N LYS A 153 25.05 47.52 1.52
CA LYS A 153 24.55 47.74 0.15
C LYS A 153 24.50 46.45 -0.64
N GLU A 154 25.47 45.58 -0.39
CA GLU A 154 25.68 44.30 -1.05
C GLU A 154 24.58 43.31 -0.68
N GLY A 155 24.22 43.24 0.61
CA GLY A 155 23.06 42.47 1.08
C GLY A 155 21.74 42.98 0.53
N ILE A 156 21.53 44.30 0.55
CA ILE A 156 20.34 44.93 -0.05
C ILE A 156 20.26 44.68 -1.58
N ALA A 157 21.39 44.72 -2.29
CA ALA A 157 21.43 44.43 -3.72
C ALA A 157 21.07 42.97 -4.02
N TYR A 158 21.57 42.01 -3.22
CA TYR A 158 21.25 40.59 -3.34
C TYR A 158 19.73 40.33 -3.20
N TYR A 159 19.12 40.79 -2.10
CA TYR A 159 17.70 40.54 -1.85
C TYR A 159 16.78 41.29 -2.83
N ASN A 160 17.18 42.46 -3.33
CA ASN A 160 16.48 43.09 -4.46
C ASN A 160 16.53 42.21 -5.71
N ASN A 161 17.72 41.76 -6.13
CA ASN A 161 17.90 40.88 -7.29
C ASN A 161 17.08 39.57 -7.16
N LEU A 162 16.96 38.98 -5.96
CA LEU A 162 16.09 37.83 -5.73
C LEU A 162 14.60 38.19 -5.88
N VAL A 163 14.13 39.25 -5.21
CA VAL A 163 12.73 39.71 -5.27
C VAL A 163 12.31 40.08 -6.69
N ASP A 164 13.17 40.78 -7.42
CA ASP A 164 12.91 41.18 -8.82
C ASP A 164 12.84 39.95 -9.72
N LYS A 165 13.78 39.01 -9.63
CA LYS A 165 13.79 37.78 -10.44
C LYS A 165 12.60 36.86 -10.17
N LEU A 166 12.15 36.75 -8.92
CA LEU A 166 10.92 36.01 -8.58
C LEU A 166 9.72 36.62 -9.31
N ILE A 167 9.55 37.94 -9.21
CA ILE A 167 8.42 38.68 -9.82
C ILE A 167 8.48 38.65 -11.35
N GLU A 168 9.67 38.80 -11.96
CA GLU A 168 9.88 38.65 -13.42
C GLU A 168 9.48 37.27 -13.94
N ASN A 169 9.51 36.24 -13.09
CA ASN A 169 9.12 34.88 -13.43
C ASN A 169 7.71 34.49 -12.95
N GLY A 170 6.96 35.43 -12.35
CA GLY A 170 5.57 35.24 -11.92
C GLY A 170 5.40 34.66 -10.51
N ILE A 171 6.49 34.55 -9.74
CA ILE A 171 6.51 33.93 -8.42
C ILE A 171 6.36 35.01 -7.34
N THR A 172 5.44 34.83 -6.40
CA THR A 172 5.17 35.78 -5.31
C THR A 172 6.23 35.65 -4.21
N PRO A 173 6.98 36.71 -3.86
CA PRO A 173 7.93 36.66 -2.76
C PRO A 173 7.22 36.80 -1.40
N MET A 174 7.46 35.83 -0.51
CA MET A 174 7.08 35.87 0.90
C MET A 174 8.34 35.86 1.77
N VAL A 175 8.41 36.71 2.79
CA VAL A 175 9.68 36.98 3.49
C VAL A 175 9.58 36.79 5.00
N SER A 176 10.38 35.87 5.54
CA SER A 176 10.68 35.78 6.98
C SER A 176 11.83 36.75 7.33
N LEU A 177 11.59 37.66 8.29
CA LEU A 177 12.57 38.67 8.71
C LEU A 177 13.67 38.14 9.64
N TYR A 178 13.47 36.98 10.26
CA TYR A 178 14.43 36.35 11.16
C TYR A 178 14.26 34.83 11.07
N HIS A 179 15.36 34.08 10.94
CA HIS A 179 15.32 32.62 10.79
C HIS A 179 16.47 31.97 11.59
N PHE A 180 16.36 32.04 12.92
CA PHE A 180 17.32 31.52 13.92
C PHE A 180 18.72 32.15 13.91
N ASP A 181 18.96 33.15 13.05
CA ASP A 181 20.27 33.71 12.73
C ASP A 181 20.62 34.98 13.54
N VAL A 182 20.52 34.87 14.87
CA VAL A 182 20.84 35.93 15.84
C VAL A 182 22.30 36.41 15.70
N GLU A 183 22.53 37.72 15.76
CA GLU A 183 23.88 38.27 15.70
C GLU A 183 24.72 37.87 16.92
N GLU A 184 25.89 37.29 16.71
CA GLU A 184 26.82 36.89 17.77
C GLU A 184 27.25 38.06 18.68
N CYS A 185 27.25 39.31 18.19
CA CYS A 185 27.48 40.48 19.04
C CYS A 185 26.28 40.88 19.92
N PHE A 186 25.06 40.44 19.56
CA PHE A 186 23.87 40.56 20.40
C PHE A 186 23.76 39.37 21.38
N ASN A 187 24.10 38.14 20.93
CA ASN A 187 24.26 36.96 21.78
C ASN A 187 25.18 37.23 22.99
N LYS A 188 26.32 37.91 22.77
CA LYS A 188 27.28 38.30 23.83
C LYS A 188 26.74 39.19 24.95
N ILE A 189 25.53 39.72 24.82
CA ILE A 189 24.83 40.46 25.89
C ILE A 189 23.51 39.78 26.32
N GLY A 190 23.29 38.53 25.92
CA GLY A 190 22.11 37.72 26.24
C GLY A 190 21.15 37.47 25.07
N GLY A 191 21.41 38.03 23.88
CA GLY A 191 20.56 37.86 22.70
C GLY A 191 19.07 38.10 22.99
N LEU A 192 18.19 37.21 22.56
CA LEU A 192 16.73 37.34 22.75
C LEU A 192 16.32 37.49 24.23
N SER A 193 17.06 36.94 25.19
CA SER A 193 16.79 37.15 26.63
C SER A 193 17.11 38.57 27.13
N ASN A 194 17.60 39.47 26.26
CA ASN A 194 17.90 40.87 26.56
C ASN A 194 16.98 41.83 25.76
N PRO A 195 16.29 42.80 26.41
CA PRO A 195 15.37 43.75 25.76
C PRO A 195 16.03 44.79 24.83
N VAL A 196 17.31 44.66 24.49
CA VAL A 196 17.94 45.40 23.38
C VAL A 196 17.35 45.00 22.01
N SER A 197 16.79 43.80 21.88
CA SER A 197 16.00 43.34 20.73
C SER A 197 14.91 44.34 20.31
N TYR A 198 14.26 45.01 21.29
CA TYR A 198 13.19 46.00 21.09
C TYR A 198 13.60 47.22 20.25
N LYS A 199 14.90 47.43 20.05
CA LYS A 199 15.44 48.54 19.24
C LYS A 199 16.06 48.05 17.96
N PHE A 200 16.72 46.89 17.99
CA PHE A 200 17.44 46.38 16.85
C PHE A 200 16.50 45.87 15.76
N TYR A 201 15.67 44.86 16.07
CA TYR A 201 14.81 44.21 15.08
C TYR A 201 13.75 45.14 14.48
N PRO A 202 13.09 46.06 15.22
CA PRO A 202 12.20 47.06 14.62
C PRO A 202 12.89 48.13 13.76
N ASN A 203 14.20 48.32 13.88
CA ASN A 203 14.99 49.16 12.98
C ASN A 203 15.45 48.38 11.74
N PHE A 204 15.81 47.11 11.92
CA PHE A 204 16.11 46.20 10.82
C PHE A 204 14.89 45.90 9.93
N SER A 205 13.70 45.66 10.53
CA SER A 205 12.46 45.44 9.77
C SER A 205 12.09 46.67 8.95
N ARG A 206 12.22 47.87 9.52
CA ARG A 206 12.11 49.15 8.81
C ARG A 206 13.00 49.21 7.57
N ILE A 207 14.29 48.89 7.70
CA ILE A 207 15.22 48.89 6.56
C ILE A 207 14.75 47.89 5.48
N CYS A 208 14.23 46.73 5.87
CA CYS A 208 13.67 45.75 4.92
C CYS A 208 12.38 46.26 4.25
N PHE A 209 11.46 46.87 5.00
CA PHE A 209 10.24 47.45 4.46
C PHE A 209 10.53 48.62 3.51
N GLU A 210 11.51 49.47 3.82
CA GLU A 210 11.96 50.58 2.97
C GLU A 210 12.58 50.13 1.65
N ASN A 211 13.26 48.97 1.61
CA ASN A 211 14.00 48.49 0.44
C ASN A 211 13.27 47.42 -0.40
N PHE A 212 12.31 46.68 0.16
CA PHE A 212 11.66 45.56 -0.51
C PHE A 212 10.13 45.55 -0.43
N GLY A 213 9.51 46.30 0.50
CA GLY A 213 8.05 46.26 0.74
C GLY A 213 7.20 46.93 -0.34
N ASP A 214 7.82 47.64 -1.28
CA ASP A 214 7.19 48.07 -2.52
C ASP A 214 6.74 46.87 -3.38
N ARG A 215 7.52 45.77 -3.36
CA ARG A 215 7.27 44.51 -4.08
C ARG A 215 6.74 43.38 -3.18
N VAL A 216 7.35 43.13 -2.03
CA VAL A 216 6.95 42.07 -1.08
C VAL A 216 5.64 42.43 -0.36
N LYS A 217 4.67 41.50 -0.37
CA LYS A 217 3.33 41.69 0.22
C LYS A 217 2.99 40.78 1.39
N HIS A 218 3.68 39.65 1.56
CA HIS A 218 3.49 38.76 2.69
C HIS A 218 4.79 38.67 3.48
N TRP A 219 4.74 39.10 4.74
CA TRP A 219 5.87 39.13 5.65
C TRP A 219 5.58 38.26 6.87
N SER A 220 6.58 37.55 7.36
CA SER A 220 6.59 37.00 8.72
C SER A 220 7.74 37.59 9.51
N THR A 221 7.49 37.99 10.76
CA THR A 221 8.51 38.65 11.60
C THR A 221 9.56 37.69 12.17
N ALA A 222 9.27 36.38 12.21
CA ALA A 222 10.17 35.28 12.58
C ALA A 222 9.74 33.97 11.92
N ALA A 223 10.68 33.04 11.70
CA ALA A 223 10.38 31.69 11.22
C ALA A 223 9.81 30.77 12.30
N ASP A 224 10.27 30.90 13.55
CA ASP A 224 9.52 30.54 14.77
C ASP A 224 10.13 31.31 15.97
N ILE A 225 9.35 31.50 17.04
CA ILE A 225 9.83 31.99 18.33
C ILE A 225 10.16 30.84 19.28
N HIS A 226 9.36 29.78 19.33
CA HIS A 226 9.49 28.76 20.38
C HIS A 226 10.84 28.01 20.29
N LEU A 227 11.17 27.44 19.13
CA LEU A 227 12.46 26.82 18.81
C LEU A 227 13.61 27.83 18.93
N ALA A 228 13.40 29.09 18.49
CA ALA A 228 14.40 30.16 18.63
C ALA A 228 14.74 30.49 20.10
N THR A 229 13.87 30.14 21.04
CA THR A 229 14.11 30.31 22.48
C THR A 229 14.65 29.05 23.17
N GLU A 230 14.54 27.87 22.56
CA GLU A 230 15.02 26.61 23.13
C GLU A 230 16.57 26.52 23.18
N GLY A 231 17.28 27.30 22.35
CA GLY A 231 18.73 27.47 22.46
C GLY A 231 19.20 28.18 23.75
N TYR A 232 18.29 28.79 24.50
CA TYR A 232 18.55 29.37 25.83
C TYR A 232 18.39 28.37 26.99
N SER A 233 17.95 27.14 26.69
CA SER A 233 17.74 26.05 27.65
C SER A 233 18.18 24.67 27.13
N SER A 234 18.87 24.61 25.99
CA SER A 234 19.43 23.40 25.40
C SER A 234 20.72 23.67 24.61
N GLU A 235 21.54 22.63 24.42
CA GLU A 235 22.77 22.69 23.62
C GLU A 235 22.52 22.43 22.11
N HIS A 236 21.28 22.08 21.70
CA HIS A 236 20.95 21.66 20.33
C HIS A 236 20.75 22.80 19.33
N PHE A 237 20.34 23.98 19.79
CA PHE A 237 20.13 25.18 18.98
C PHE A 237 21.00 26.33 19.49
N ALA A 238 21.46 27.21 18.60
CA ALA A 238 22.19 28.41 19.00
C ALA A 238 21.30 29.28 19.94
N PRO A 239 21.83 29.84 21.04
CA PRO A 239 23.26 29.94 21.41
C PRO A 239 23.85 28.76 22.20
N GLY A 240 23.12 27.66 22.42
CA GLY A 240 23.65 26.41 22.98
C GLY A 240 23.88 26.45 24.50
N TYR A 241 22.91 26.95 25.28
CA TYR A 241 23.06 27.07 26.74
C TYR A 241 22.71 25.79 27.52
N GLN A 242 23.53 25.45 28.51
CA GLN A 242 23.41 24.21 29.29
C GLN A 242 22.05 24.01 29.97
N GLU A 243 21.42 22.85 29.70
CA GLU A 243 20.06 22.51 30.11
C GLU A 243 19.76 22.69 31.61
N SER A 244 20.74 22.41 32.47
CA SER A 244 20.54 22.32 33.91
C SER A 244 20.75 23.64 34.67
N ILE A 245 21.20 24.71 34.01
CA ILE A 245 21.62 25.96 34.68
C ILE A 245 20.66 27.12 34.41
N PHE A 246 20.11 27.23 33.19
CA PHE A 246 19.32 28.40 32.76
C PHE A 246 17.92 28.06 32.18
N SER A 247 17.55 26.78 32.16
CA SER A 247 16.24 26.34 31.67
C SER A 247 15.08 26.96 32.44
N GLY A 248 14.01 27.31 31.73
CA GLY A 248 12.86 28.01 32.31
C GLY A 248 13.21 29.32 33.02
N PHE A 249 14.33 29.97 32.68
CA PHE A 249 14.71 31.32 33.12
C PHE A 249 15.03 32.22 31.92
N LEU A 250 16.16 32.00 31.25
CA LEU A 250 16.58 32.84 30.11
C LEU A 250 15.66 32.66 28.91
N GLU A 251 15.15 31.45 28.72
CA GLU A 251 14.16 31.09 27.72
C GLU A 251 12.82 31.81 27.89
N TYR A 252 12.26 31.88 29.11
CA TYR A 252 10.98 32.56 29.33
C TYR A 252 11.10 34.09 29.19
N GLU A 253 12.23 34.69 29.60
CA GLU A 253 12.56 36.08 29.23
C GLU A 253 12.77 36.24 27.72
N ALA A 254 13.35 35.26 27.03
CA ALA A 254 13.53 35.30 25.57
C ALA A 254 12.18 35.20 24.82
N ILE A 255 11.23 34.39 25.29
CA ILE A 255 9.84 34.37 24.77
C ILE A 255 9.18 35.72 25.04
N HIS A 256 9.23 36.21 26.28
CA HIS A 256 8.63 37.49 26.69
C HIS A 256 9.14 38.65 25.80
N ASN A 257 10.46 38.75 25.65
CA ASN A 257 11.08 39.80 24.87
C ASN A 257 10.82 39.62 23.37
N SER A 258 10.76 38.38 22.86
CA SER A 258 10.43 38.10 21.47
C SER A 258 9.01 38.57 21.13
N MET A 259 8.00 38.24 21.94
CA MET A 259 6.62 38.69 21.69
C MET A 259 6.52 40.22 21.60
N ILE A 260 7.22 40.95 22.48
CA ILE A 260 7.29 42.42 22.42
C ILE A 260 8.03 42.91 21.16
N THR A 261 9.17 42.30 20.82
CA THR A 261 9.99 42.64 19.66
C THR A 261 9.22 42.49 18.34
N GLN A 262 8.54 41.36 18.19
CA GLN A 262 7.80 40.98 16.99
C GLN A 262 6.57 41.88 16.83
N SER A 263 5.88 42.20 17.93
CA SER A 263 4.78 43.18 17.96
C SER A 263 5.25 44.61 17.61
N LEU A 264 6.48 45.00 17.99
CA LEU A 264 7.08 46.26 17.54
C LEU A 264 7.41 46.25 16.04
N MET A 265 7.83 45.12 15.47
CA MET A 265 8.07 44.98 14.03
C MET A 265 6.77 45.07 13.22
N TRP A 266 5.69 44.39 13.65
CA TRP A 266 4.35 44.56 13.06
C TRP A 266 3.89 46.01 13.19
N LYS A 267 4.08 46.64 14.36
CA LYS A 267 3.68 48.04 14.59
C LYS A 267 4.39 49.03 13.66
N VAL A 268 5.70 48.85 13.44
CA VAL A 268 6.46 49.65 12.47
C VAL A 268 5.85 49.53 11.06
N TYR A 269 5.48 48.33 10.62
CA TYR A 269 4.81 48.16 9.33
C TYR A 269 3.44 48.83 9.29
N ASN A 270 2.60 48.53 10.28
CA ASN A 270 1.22 48.96 10.36
C ASN A 270 1.09 50.49 10.40
N ASP A 271 1.91 51.16 11.20
CA ASP A 271 1.82 52.60 11.43
C ASP A 271 2.47 53.44 10.31
N GLU A 272 3.44 52.89 9.55
CA GLU A 272 4.29 53.70 8.65
C GLU A 272 4.34 53.22 7.19
N PHE A 273 4.06 51.95 6.91
CA PHE A 273 4.23 51.33 5.57
C PHE A 273 2.93 50.81 4.97
N LYS A 274 2.02 50.26 5.78
CA LYS A 274 0.81 49.54 5.35
C LYS A 274 -0.10 50.32 4.39
N GLU A 275 -0.34 51.62 4.66
CA GLU A 275 -1.12 52.49 3.76
C GLU A 275 -0.52 52.59 2.35
N LYS A 276 0.82 52.64 2.26
CA LYS A 276 1.57 52.84 1.01
C LYS A 276 1.78 51.52 0.27
N GLN A 277 2.13 50.47 1.01
CA GLN A 277 2.63 49.20 0.48
C GLN A 277 1.56 48.12 0.35
N LYS A 278 0.48 48.18 1.15
CA LYS A 278 -0.68 47.28 1.11
C LYS A 278 -0.38 45.79 1.24
N GLY A 279 0.76 45.44 1.83
CA GLY A 279 1.04 44.08 2.28
C GLY A 279 0.46 43.81 3.67
N GLU A 280 0.72 42.61 4.15
CA GLU A 280 0.28 42.05 5.43
C GLU A 280 1.50 41.54 6.19
N VAL A 281 1.49 41.67 7.53
CA VAL A 281 2.55 41.17 8.42
C VAL A 281 2.00 40.13 9.40
N SER A 282 2.65 38.98 9.45
CA SER A 282 2.33 37.84 10.29
C SER A 282 3.47 37.51 11.27
N LEU A 283 3.19 36.58 12.17
CA LEU A 283 4.17 35.80 12.90
C LEU A 283 4.02 34.32 12.49
N THR A 284 5.14 33.59 12.42
CA THR A 284 5.10 32.13 12.29
C THR A 284 4.99 31.46 13.65
N ILE A 285 4.16 30.44 13.74
CA ILE A 285 4.00 29.56 14.89
C ILE A 285 4.38 28.15 14.43
N ASP A 286 5.32 27.50 15.13
CA ASP A 286 5.58 26.08 14.95
C ASP A 286 4.44 25.24 15.54
N GLY A 287 3.99 24.24 14.78
CA GLY A 287 2.79 23.46 15.03
C GLY A 287 3.09 21.97 15.19
N VAL A 288 2.94 21.48 16.42
CA VAL A 288 2.88 20.05 16.74
C VAL A 288 1.54 19.78 17.41
N TRP A 289 0.80 18.78 16.91
CA TRP A 289 -0.47 18.41 17.54
C TRP A 289 -0.26 17.36 18.64
N TYR A 290 -0.76 17.66 19.84
CA TYR A 290 -0.60 16.83 21.02
C TYR A 290 -1.86 16.01 21.28
N TYR A 291 -1.75 14.69 21.11
CA TYR A 291 -2.78 13.73 21.52
C TYR A 291 -2.55 13.27 22.97
N PRO A 292 -3.59 12.89 23.71
CA PRO A 292 -3.42 12.16 24.96
C PRO A 292 -2.93 10.72 24.69
N LYS A 293 -1.90 10.25 25.41
CA LYS A 293 -1.39 8.86 25.29
C LYS A 293 -2.41 7.80 25.70
N ASP A 294 -3.37 8.19 26.52
CA ASP A 294 -4.57 7.39 26.80
C ASP A 294 -5.74 8.36 26.58
N PRO A 295 -6.51 8.21 25.48
CA PRO A 295 -7.59 9.14 25.15
C PRO A 295 -8.81 9.01 26.08
N ASN A 296 -8.89 7.94 26.88
CA ASN A 296 -10.00 7.68 27.79
C ASN A 296 -9.67 8.15 29.23
N ASN A 297 -8.40 8.42 29.55
CA ASN A 297 -7.92 8.94 30.83
C ASN A 297 -7.98 10.49 30.93
N PRO A 298 -8.77 11.07 31.85
CA PRO A 298 -8.91 12.53 31.97
C PRO A 298 -7.62 13.29 32.32
N GLU A 299 -6.66 12.69 33.03
CA GLU A 299 -5.37 13.34 33.31
C GLU A 299 -4.47 13.36 32.07
N HIS A 300 -4.60 12.38 31.18
CA HIS A 300 -3.91 12.39 29.88
C HIS A 300 -4.58 13.38 28.92
N GLN A 301 -5.92 13.46 28.87
CA GLN A 301 -6.65 14.49 28.13
C GLN A 301 -6.26 15.91 28.57
N LYS A 302 -6.24 16.16 29.88
CA LYS A 302 -5.82 17.45 30.46
C LYS A 302 -4.34 17.75 30.19
N CYS A 303 -3.49 16.72 30.23
CA CYS A 303 -2.08 16.83 29.85
C CYS A 303 -1.91 17.22 28.38
N ALA A 304 -2.70 16.66 27.45
CA ALA A 304 -2.67 17.02 26.04
C ALA A 304 -3.09 18.48 25.80
N GLU A 305 -4.15 18.97 26.45
CA GLU A 305 -4.53 20.39 26.35
C GLU A 305 -3.44 21.29 26.97
N SER A 306 -2.86 20.90 28.11
CA SER A 306 -1.72 21.61 28.71
C SER A 306 -0.48 21.61 27.81
N ALA A 307 -0.25 20.57 27.01
CA ALA A 307 0.84 20.50 26.03
C ALA A 307 0.59 21.46 24.86
N ARG A 308 -0.62 21.46 24.28
CA ARG A 308 -1.04 22.45 23.26
C ARG A 308 -0.87 23.89 23.79
N MET A 309 -1.37 24.17 24.98
CA MET A 309 -1.36 25.51 25.60
C MET A 309 0.03 25.99 26.09
N SER A 310 1.02 25.10 26.21
CA SER A 310 2.40 25.46 26.59
C SER A 310 3.39 25.43 25.41
N THR A 311 2.92 25.19 24.19
CA THR A 311 3.73 25.14 22.96
C THR A 311 3.16 26.11 21.90
N PHE A 312 2.56 25.64 20.81
CA PHE A 312 1.97 26.51 19.78
C PHE A 312 0.85 27.40 20.34
N GLY A 313 0.04 26.85 21.25
CA GLY A 313 -1.04 27.55 21.93
C GLY A 313 -0.57 28.67 22.86
N LEU A 314 0.68 28.60 23.36
CA LEU A 314 1.28 29.67 24.16
C LEU A 314 1.43 30.96 23.33
N ILE A 315 2.02 30.84 22.13
CA ILE A 315 2.24 31.97 21.22
C ILE A 315 0.90 32.49 20.69
N ALA A 316 0.02 31.59 20.25
CA ALA A 316 -1.33 31.91 19.78
C ALA A 316 -2.19 32.65 20.83
N HIS A 317 -2.15 32.20 22.08
CA HIS A 317 -2.87 32.85 23.18
C HIS A 317 -2.28 34.23 23.49
N ILE A 318 -0.95 34.37 23.57
CA ILE A 318 -0.31 35.66 23.83
C ILE A 318 -0.66 36.70 22.74
N LEU A 319 -0.67 36.32 21.46
CA LEU A 319 -1.13 37.19 20.37
C LEU A 319 -2.62 37.59 20.52
N SER A 320 -3.46 36.70 21.04
CA SER A 320 -4.92 36.89 21.13
C SER A 320 -5.36 37.69 22.36
N THR A 321 -4.67 37.54 23.49
CA THR A 321 -5.05 38.14 24.78
C THR A 321 -4.08 39.21 25.28
N GLY A 322 -2.84 39.25 24.74
CA GLY A 322 -1.74 40.05 25.25
C GLY A 322 -1.09 39.49 26.53
N GLN A 323 -1.53 38.32 27.01
CA GLN A 323 -1.18 37.75 28.31
C GLN A 323 -0.73 36.29 28.16
N TYR A 324 -0.08 35.72 29.18
CA TYR A 324 0.17 34.27 29.22
C TYR A 324 -1.12 33.50 29.54
N PRO A 325 -1.27 32.24 29.08
CA PRO A 325 -2.30 31.33 29.57
C PRO A 325 -2.17 31.11 31.08
N ASP A 326 -3.29 31.01 31.79
CA ASP A 326 -3.28 30.72 33.24
C ASP A 326 -2.65 29.34 33.52
N GLU A 327 -2.86 28.36 32.64
CA GLU A 327 -2.32 27.00 32.74
C GLU A 327 -0.78 26.98 32.71
N PHE A 328 -0.17 27.84 31.88
CA PHE A 328 1.28 28.00 31.78
C PHE A 328 1.87 28.64 33.05
N LEU A 329 1.13 29.57 33.66
CA LEU A 329 1.52 30.23 34.90
C LEU A 329 1.37 29.30 36.12
N GLU A 330 0.29 28.53 36.20
CA GLU A 330 0.09 27.49 37.23
C GLU A 330 1.17 26.40 37.15
N ALA A 331 1.55 25.98 35.95
CA ALA A 331 2.61 25.01 35.71
C ALA A 331 3.98 25.47 36.25
N ILE A 332 4.34 26.74 36.02
CA ILE A 332 5.59 27.35 36.50
C ILE A 332 5.56 27.58 38.03
N ASP A 333 4.42 28.00 38.57
CA ASP A 333 4.22 28.20 40.02
C ASP A 333 4.26 26.87 40.80
N ARG A 334 3.71 25.78 40.23
CA ARG A 334 3.84 24.40 40.75
C ARG A 334 5.32 24.02 40.94
N THR A 335 6.13 24.18 39.89
CA THR A 335 7.58 23.92 39.94
C THR A 335 8.27 24.86 40.94
N ASN A 336 7.95 26.16 40.93
CA ASN A 336 8.53 27.13 41.86
C ASN A 336 8.30 26.75 43.32
N LYS A 337 7.09 26.28 43.66
CA LYS A 337 6.73 25.81 45.01
C LYS A 337 7.48 24.53 45.39
N ARG A 338 7.66 23.59 44.46
CA ARG A 338 8.36 22.30 44.69
C ARG A 338 9.87 22.51 44.86
N GLU A 339 10.50 23.24 43.95
CA GLU A 339 11.93 23.58 43.98
C GLU A 339 12.28 24.68 45.01
N LYS A 340 11.27 25.35 45.58
CA LYS A 340 11.40 26.50 46.51
C LYS A 340 12.08 27.72 45.87
N ILE A 341 11.93 27.89 44.55
CA ILE A 341 12.36 29.06 43.80
C ILE A 341 11.56 30.28 44.29
N ARG A 342 12.26 31.38 44.57
CA ARG A 342 11.69 32.61 45.17
C ARG A 342 11.64 33.81 44.23
N VAL A 343 11.97 33.58 42.97
CA VAL A 343 11.97 34.57 41.89
C VAL A 343 10.90 34.15 40.88
N ASP A 344 10.17 35.12 40.37
CA ASP A 344 9.27 34.89 39.24
C ASP A 344 10.12 34.51 38.01
N ARG A 345 9.66 33.50 37.27
CA ARG A 345 10.33 32.98 36.07
C ARG A 345 9.60 33.35 34.77
N ALA A 346 8.34 33.77 34.86
CA ALA A 346 7.53 34.20 33.71
C ALA A 346 6.79 35.49 34.08
N ARG A 347 7.55 36.59 34.17
CA ARG A 347 7.02 37.90 34.58
C ARG A 347 5.86 38.34 33.70
N GLN A 348 4.78 38.80 34.32
CA GLN A 348 3.59 39.26 33.61
C GLN A 348 3.88 40.45 32.68
N PHE A 349 3.30 40.43 31.47
CA PHE A 349 3.27 41.59 30.59
C PHE A 349 2.56 42.76 31.27
N THR A 350 3.18 43.95 31.28
CA THR A 350 2.51 45.16 31.77
C THR A 350 1.40 45.55 30.81
N LYS A 351 0.40 46.33 31.27
CA LYS A 351 -0.74 46.74 30.43
C LYS A 351 -0.34 47.36 29.08
N LYS A 352 0.78 48.09 29.04
CA LYS A 352 1.30 48.69 27.79
C LYS A 352 1.87 47.63 26.82
N GLU A 353 2.43 46.54 27.35
CA GLU A 353 2.90 45.41 26.55
C GLU A 353 1.70 44.56 26.09
N GLN A 354 0.70 44.34 26.96
CA GLN A 354 -0.58 43.70 26.59
C GLN A 354 -1.29 44.45 25.44
N GLU A 355 -1.39 45.78 25.54
CA GLU A 355 -1.95 46.70 24.52
C GLU A 355 -1.12 46.77 23.22
N LEU A 356 0.16 46.38 23.26
CA LEU A 356 1.06 46.35 22.11
C LEU A 356 1.02 45.00 21.38
N ILE A 357 0.89 43.90 22.12
CA ILE A 357 0.96 42.53 21.60
C ILE A 357 -0.40 42.06 21.07
N LYS A 358 -1.49 42.43 21.74
CA LYS A 358 -2.83 41.91 21.40
C LYS A 358 -3.25 42.32 19.99
N GLY A 359 -3.37 41.35 19.09
CA GLY A 359 -3.75 41.56 17.69
C GLY A 359 -2.62 42.12 16.81
N ALA A 360 -1.36 41.99 17.20
CA ALA A 360 -0.21 42.45 16.42
C ALA A 360 0.17 41.50 15.26
N TYR A 361 -0.83 41.09 14.48
CA TYR A 361 -0.70 40.21 13.30
C TYR A 361 -1.85 40.47 12.31
N ASP A 362 -1.61 40.27 11.02
CA ASP A 362 -2.61 40.40 9.94
C ASP A 362 -3.12 39.04 9.43
N PHE A 363 -2.29 38.00 9.60
CA PHE A 363 -2.57 36.58 9.35
C PHE A 363 -1.65 35.74 10.24
N ILE A 364 -1.79 34.42 10.25
CA ILE A 364 -0.89 33.46 10.91
C ILE A 364 -0.11 32.69 9.85
N VAL A 365 1.19 32.50 10.04
CA VAL A 365 1.95 31.48 9.33
C VAL A 365 2.05 30.26 10.26
N LEU A 366 1.66 29.09 9.77
CA LEU A 366 1.73 27.84 10.51
C LEU A 366 2.79 26.94 9.86
N ASN A 367 3.85 26.62 10.59
CA ASN A 367 4.69 25.48 10.25
C ASN A 367 4.05 24.22 10.85
N TYR A 368 4.08 23.08 10.17
CA TYR A 368 3.60 21.82 10.73
C TYR A 368 4.36 20.64 10.14
N TYR A 369 4.81 19.74 11.02
CA TYR A 369 5.58 18.56 10.61
C TYR A 369 5.02 17.25 11.19
N SER A 370 4.54 17.24 12.44
CA SER A 370 4.16 15.99 13.12
C SER A 370 3.14 16.16 14.25
N SER A 371 2.63 15.03 14.73
CA SER A 371 1.87 14.86 15.97
C SER A 371 2.68 14.04 16.99
N VAL A 372 2.34 14.12 18.27
CA VAL A 372 2.86 13.21 19.32
C VAL A 372 1.82 12.92 20.39
N LYS A 373 1.88 11.75 21.03
CA LYS A 373 1.09 11.46 22.23
C LYS A 373 1.82 11.91 23.50
N VAL A 374 1.08 12.40 24.50
CA VAL A 374 1.62 12.85 25.80
C VAL A 374 0.89 12.24 27.00
N ARG A 375 1.63 12.06 28.10
CA ARG A 375 1.10 11.72 29.42
C ARG A 375 1.74 12.60 30.51
N PRO A 376 1.13 12.77 31.69
CA PRO A 376 1.79 13.36 32.84
C PRO A 376 3.12 12.67 33.18
N MET A 377 4.08 13.46 33.69
CA MET A 377 5.23 12.94 34.41
C MET A 377 4.77 12.31 35.73
N THR A 378 5.35 11.16 36.08
CA THR A 378 5.29 10.62 37.44
C THR A 378 6.16 11.46 38.38
N ASP A 379 5.96 11.32 39.70
CA ASP A 379 6.81 11.98 40.69
C ASP A 379 8.29 11.57 40.57
N GLU A 380 8.57 10.31 40.21
CA GLU A 380 9.95 9.83 40.03
C GLU A 380 10.62 10.45 38.80
N GLU A 381 9.89 10.60 37.69
CA GLU A 381 10.35 11.29 36.47
C GLU A 381 10.56 12.79 36.70
N TYR A 382 9.62 13.45 37.40
CA TYR A 382 9.74 14.86 37.75
C TYR A 382 10.99 15.12 38.60
N GLU A 383 11.24 14.32 39.66
CA GLU A 383 12.45 14.48 40.49
C GLU A 383 13.73 14.12 39.71
N ALA A 384 13.62 13.24 38.70
CA ALA A 384 14.74 12.80 37.86
C ALA A 384 15.15 13.82 36.78
N GLU A 385 14.23 14.59 36.22
CA GLU A 385 14.42 15.56 35.14
C GLU A 385 15.28 16.76 35.59
N PRO A 386 16.49 17.01 35.03
CA PRO A 386 17.32 18.16 35.43
C PRO A 386 16.86 19.53 34.89
N ASN A 387 16.01 19.60 33.85
CA ASN A 387 15.64 20.83 33.15
C ASN A 387 14.30 21.40 33.67
N LEU A 388 14.28 22.68 34.06
CA LEU A 388 13.10 23.28 34.68
C LEU A 388 11.94 23.50 33.69
N LYS A 389 12.17 23.79 32.41
CA LYS A 389 11.08 23.86 31.40
C LYS A 389 10.43 22.49 31.22
N LYS A 390 11.19 21.40 31.31
CA LYS A 390 10.67 20.03 31.20
C LYS A 390 9.82 19.68 32.43
N ARG A 391 10.26 20.05 33.65
CA ARG A 391 9.43 20.00 34.88
C ARG A 391 8.17 20.88 34.82
N ASP A 392 8.28 22.09 34.25
CA ASP A 392 7.16 23.02 34.07
C ASP A 392 6.12 22.43 33.13
N ARG A 393 6.51 21.96 31.94
CA ARG A 393 5.64 21.18 31.04
C ARG A 393 4.98 20.02 31.81
N GLY A 394 5.78 19.25 32.57
CA GLY A 394 5.27 18.22 33.48
C GLY A 394 4.64 17.04 32.75
N PHE A 395 4.98 16.85 31.47
CA PHE A 395 4.53 15.76 30.63
C PHE A 395 5.69 15.07 29.91
N ILE A 396 5.55 13.78 29.69
CA ILE A 396 6.41 12.98 28.83
C ILE A 396 5.76 12.94 27.44
N MET A 397 6.50 13.36 26.42
CA MET A 397 6.16 13.12 25.02
C MET A 397 6.60 11.71 24.66
N ASP A 398 5.70 10.95 24.06
CA ASP A 398 5.98 9.64 23.51
C ASP A 398 6.25 9.79 22.01
N LEU A 399 7.42 9.38 21.58
CA LEU A 399 8.00 9.79 20.30
C LEU A 399 7.92 8.62 19.32
N HIS A 400 7.49 8.88 18.08
CA HIS A 400 7.01 7.86 17.13
C HIS A 400 5.74 7.09 17.64
N SER A 401 4.98 7.69 18.55
CA SER A 401 3.76 7.11 19.14
C SER A 401 2.49 7.30 18.31
N THR A 402 2.56 8.09 17.25
CA THR A 402 1.45 8.49 16.37
C THR A 402 1.62 7.90 14.98
N THR A 403 0.54 7.39 14.40
CA THR A 403 0.52 6.93 13.01
C THR A 403 0.58 8.11 12.03
N GLU A 404 0.85 7.84 10.75
CA GLU A 404 0.75 8.86 9.70
C GLU A 404 -0.66 9.46 9.61
N THR A 405 -1.70 8.62 9.70
CA THR A 405 -3.10 9.05 9.78
C THR A 405 -3.35 10.01 10.95
N GLU A 406 -2.75 9.76 12.12
CA GLU A 406 -2.79 10.69 13.25
C GLU A 406 -2.02 12.00 13.00
N VAL A 407 -0.93 11.97 12.23
CA VAL A 407 -0.21 13.18 11.79
C VAL A 407 -1.05 14.01 10.81
N TYR A 408 -1.75 13.36 9.87
CA TYR A 408 -2.64 14.03 8.91
C TYR A 408 -3.88 14.62 9.63
N GLU A 409 -4.53 13.86 10.51
CA GLU A 409 -5.61 14.40 11.36
C GLU A 409 -5.09 15.48 12.31
N GLY A 410 -3.87 15.37 12.83
CA GLY A 410 -3.27 16.39 13.68
C GLY A 410 -3.12 17.75 12.97
N PHE A 411 -2.82 17.74 11.67
CA PHE A 411 -2.78 18.93 10.83
C PHE A 411 -4.16 19.58 10.67
N LEU A 412 -5.20 18.78 10.39
CA LEU A 412 -6.58 19.28 10.33
C LEU A 412 -7.06 19.78 11.71
N ASN A 413 -6.67 19.10 12.79
CA ASN A 413 -7.08 19.42 14.15
C ASN A 413 -6.39 20.67 14.71
N ILE A 414 -5.13 20.95 14.37
CA ILE A 414 -4.50 22.24 14.72
C ILE A 414 -5.15 23.40 13.94
N LEU A 415 -5.53 23.20 12.67
CA LEU A 415 -6.30 24.18 11.89
C LEU A 415 -7.70 24.43 12.48
N ARG A 416 -8.42 23.37 12.88
CA ARG A 416 -9.69 23.46 13.63
C ARG A 416 -9.51 24.23 14.95
N TRP A 417 -8.41 23.99 15.68
CA TRP A 417 -8.09 24.69 16.93
C TRP A 417 -7.86 26.19 16.69
N PHE A 418 -7.12 26.59 15.65
CA PHE A 418 -6.97 28.00 15.29
C PHE A 418 -8.32 28.64 14.93
N LYS A 419 -9.18 27.93 14.18
CA LYS A 419 -10.55 28.36 13.87
C LYS A 419 -11.40 28.60 15.13
N GLU A 420 -11.31 27.71 16.13
CA GLU A 420 -12.06 27.84 17.38
C GLU A 420 -11.50 28.90 18.33
N LYS A 421 -10.18 28.90 18.58
CA LYS A 421 -9.57 29.74 19.62
C LYS A 421 -9.18 31.15 19.17
N MET A 422 -9.06 31.39 17.86
CA MET A 422 -8.61 32.67 17.28
C MET A 422 -9.61 33.29 16.28
N ASP A 423 -10.88 32.88 16.32
CA ASP A 423 -11.98 33.45 15.50
C ASP A 423 -11.76 33.34 13.98
N ASN A 424 -11.40 32.13 13.52
CA ASN A 424 -11.07 31.79 12.12
C ASN A 424 -10.05 32.73 11.45
N PRO A 425 -8.83 32.83 11.99
CA PRO A 425 -7.81 33.72 11.47
C PRO A 425 -7.41 33.30 10.05
N LYS A 426 -6.93 34.26 9.26
CA LYS A 426 -6.30 33.98 7.96
C LYS A 426 -5.00 33.19 8.19
N ILE A 427 -4.82 32.04 7.54
CA ILE A 427 -3.69 31.12 7.75
C ILE A 427 -2.93 30.87 6.45
N PHE A 428 -1.60 30.85 6.51
CA PHE A 428 -0.71 30.37 5.46
C PHE A 428 0.11 29.21 6.01
N ILE A 429 0.15 28.05 5.35
CA ILE A 429 1.01 26.94 5.78
C ILE A 429 2.43 27.23 5.31
N GLY A 430 3.27 27.65 6.24
CA GLY A 430 4.57 28.25 5.97
C GLY A 430 5.66 27.26 5.60
N GLU A 431 5.64 26.10 6.22
CA GLU A 431 6.53 24.96 6.01
C GLU A 431 5.74 23.69 6.36
N ASN A 432 5.87 22.67 5.52
CA ASN A 432 5.44 21.30 5.79
C ASN A 432 6.26 20.35 4.90
N GLY A 433 6.78 19.25 5.45
CA GLY A 433 7.71 18.38 4.74
C GLY A 433 8.04 17.08 5.47
N PHE A 434 8.62 16.14 4.74
CA PHE A 434 9.04 14.82 5.22
C PHE A 434 10.56 14.66 5.00
N PRO A 435 11.34 14.25 6.03
CA PRO A 435 12.79 14.05 5.92
C PRO A 435 13.15 12.70 5.28
N GLU A 436 14.21 12.68 4.45
CA GLU A 436 14.78 11.48 3.82
C GLU A 436 16.22 11.25 4.35
N GLU A 437 16.67 10.00 4.53
CA GLU A 437 18.06 9.72 4.96
C GLU A 437 19.05 9.90 3.79
N GLU A 438 20.22 10.53 4.01
CA GLU A 438 21.22 10.75 2.96
C GLU A 438 21.61 9.44 2.26
N GLY A 439 21.27 9.33 0.96
CA GLY A 439 21.53 8.14 0.14
C GLY A 439 20.37 7.14 0.03
N ILE A 440 19.30 7.27 0.80
CA ILE A 440 18.07 6.48 0.66
C ILE A 440 17.07 7.24 -0.23
N ASP A 441 16.41 6.56 -1.17
CA ASP A 441 15.34 7.13 -1.97
C ASP A 441 13.99 6.74 -1.36
N ASP A 442 13.39 7.67 -0.60
CA ASP A 442 12.14 7.48 0.14
C ASP A 442 10.97 8.27 -0.50
N SER A 443 11.11 8.62 -1.78
CA SER A 443 10.20 9.47 -2.56
C SER A 443 8.72 9.09 -2.42
N GLU A 444 8.41 7.79 -2.34
CA GLU A 444 7.03 7.28 -2.21
C GLU A 444 6.39 7.69 -0.87
N LYS A 445 7.12 7.59 0.24
CA LYS A 445 6.64 8.01 1.57
C LYS A 445 6.38 9.51 1.62
N LYS A 446 7.26 10.29 1.00
CA LYS A 446 7.14 11.74 0.90
C LYS A 446 5.97 12.18 0.02
N ILE A 447 5.73 11.50 -1.10
CA ILE A 447 4.54 11.69 -1.93
C ILE A 447 3.28 11.33 -1.14
N ALA A 448 3.26 10.22 -0.40
CA ALA A 448 2.16 9.84 0.48
C ALA A 448 1.90 10.89 1.56
N TYR A 449 2.94 11.36 2.26
CA TYR A 449 2.88 12.39 3.29
C TYR A 449 2.26 13.70 2.77
N HIS A 450 2.78 14.23 1.66
CA HIS A 450 2.22 15.45 1.06
C HIS A 450 0.80 15.23 0.55
N THR A 451 0.46 14.05 0.02
CA THR A 451 -0.90 13.71 -0.40
C THR A 451 -1.87 13.68 0.79
N GLY A 452 -1.48 13.07 1.92
CA GLY A 452 -2.26 13.05 3.16
C GLY A 452 -2.51 14.45 3.72
N ILE A 453 -1.46 15.28 3.83
CA ILE A 453 -1.58 16.67 4.30
C ILE A 453 -2.43 17.52 3.34
N LEU A 454 -2.27 17.38 2.02
CA LEU A 454 -3.05 18.14 1.04
C LEU A 454 -4.53 17.73 1.00
N ASN A 455 -4.85 16.45 1.19
CA ASN A 455 -6.23 15.99 1.36
C ASN A 455 -6.87 16.62 2.62
N LYS A 456 -6.13 16.65 3.73
CA LYS A 456 -6.59 17.31 4.97
C LYS A 456 -6.66 18.84 4.86
N LEU A 457 -5.87 19.45 3.98
CA LEU A 457 -6.01 20.86 3.61
C LEU A 457 -7.30 21.12 2.81
N LEU A 458 -7.72 20.21 1.93
CA LEU A 458 -9.01 20.30 1.22
C LEU A 458 -10.18 20.19 2.22
N GLU A 459 -10.13 19.24 3.15
CA GLU A 459 -11.12 19.11 4.24
C GLU A 459 -11.18 20.40 5.10
N ALA A 460 -10.04 21.02 5.40
CA ALA A 460 -9.99 22.30 6.11
C ALA A 460 -10.70 23.43 5.34
N LEU A 461 -10.55 23.48 4.01
CA LEU A 461 -11.19 24.48 3.15
C LEU A 461 -12.71 24.26 3.05
N ASP A 462 -13.17 23.01 2.94
CA ASP A 462 -14.61 22.67 2.99
C ASP A 462 -15.22 22.99 4.37
N GLU A 463 -14.44 22.83 5.44
CA GLU A 463 -14.78 23.32 6.78
C GLU A 463 -14.78 24.86 6.92
N ASN A 464 -14.52 25.60 5.83
CA ASN A 464 -14.41 27.06 5.79
C ASN A 464 -13.30 27.60 6.72
N ILE A 465 -12.24 26.83 6.96
CA ILE A 465 -11.00 27.33 7.60
C ILE A 465 -10.29 28.25 6.61
N ASN A 466 -9.91 29.44 7.07
CA ASN A 466 -9.42 30.53 6.22
C ASN A 466 -7.93 30.36 5.81
N VAL A 467 -7.59 29.22 5.21
CA VAL A 467 -6.24 28.95 4.65
C VAL A 467 -6.13 29.53 3.24
N PHE A 468 -5.04 30.25 2.93
CA PHE A 468 -4.87 30.93 1.62
C PHE A 468 -3.57 30.59 0.87
N GLY A 469 -2.76 29.67 1.39
CA GLY A 469 -1.54 29.20 0.73
C GLY A 469 -0.81 28.14 1.54
N TYR A 470 0.08 27.41 0.85
CA TYR A 470 0.84 26.28 1.38
C TYR A 470 2.22 26.23 0.71
N CYS A 471 3.28 26.00 1.51
CA CYS A 471 4.64 25.80 1.07
C CYS A 471 5.16 24.43 1.51
N ILE A 472 5.65 23.65 0.54
CA ILE A 472 6.47 22.46 0.77
C ILE A 472 7.83 22.91 1.37
N TRP A 473 8.36 22.14 2.31
CA TRP A 473 9.71 22.28 2.83
C TRP A 473 10.54 21.01 2.59
N SER A 474 11.79 21.09 2.14
CA SER A 474 12.50 22.28 1.66
C SER A 474 12.27 22.49 0.13
N PHE A 475 12.93 23.47 -0.48
CA PHE A 475 12.99 23.61 -1.95
C PHE A 475 14.20 22.88 -2.56
N ILE A 476 15.29 22.83 -1.81
CA ILE A 476 16.59 22.22 -2.15
C ILE A 476 17.24 21.78 -0.84
N ASP A 477 18.10 20.77 -0.87
CA ASP A 477 18.72 20.22 0.34
C ASP A 477 19.56 21.27 1.09
N THR A 478 19.34 21.36 2.39
CA THR A 478 19.82 22.44 3.27
C THR A 478 20.69 21.91 4.40
N LEU A 479 21.29 22.81 5.19
CA LEU A 479 22.05 22.43 6.39
C LEU A 479 21.07 22.39 7.58
N GLU A 480 20.64 21.20 7.97
CA GLU A 480 19.63 21.00 9.01
C GLU A 480 20.24 21.07 10.42
N PHE A 481 20.59 22.29 10.83
CA PHE A 481 21.07 22.64 12.17
C PHE A 481 22.25 21.78 12.68
N THR A 482 21.98 20.86 13.60
CA THR A 482 22.96 19.96 14.22
C THR A 482 22.99 18.56 13.59
N PHE A 483 22.14 18.31 12.57
CA PHE A 483 21.99 17.01 11.90
C PHE A 483 22.86 16.85 10.64
N GLY A 484 23.65 17.88 10.27
CA GLY A 484 24.63 17.80 9.20
C GLY A 484 24.02 17.98 7.80
N ARG A 485 24.42 17.12 6.86
CA ARG A 485 23.79 16.98 5.53
C ARG A 485 22.97 15.69 5.42
N ASP A 486 22.95 14.94 6.51
CA ASP A 486 22.58 13.54 6.60
C ASP A 486 21.05 13.33 6.44
N LEU A 487 20.32 14.42 6.20
CA LEU A 487 18.90 14.49 5.83
C LEU A 487 18.75 15.20 4.47
N GLU A 488 18.34 14.46 3.44
CA GLU A 488 17.85 15.05 2.19
C GLU A 488 16.37 15.45 2.38
N PHE A 489 15.92 16.52 1.72
CA PHE A 489 14.54 17.03 1.79
C PHE A 489 13.96 17.32 0.39
N MET A 490 14.80 17.48 -0.64
CA MET A 490 14.39 17.66 -2.05
C MET A 490 15.46 17.12 -3.00
N ARG A 491 15.71 15.80 -2.95
CA ARG A 491 16.35 15.11 -4.07
C ARG A 491 15.59 15.40 -5.37
N ASN A 492 16.32 15.74 -6.44
CA ASN A 492 15.72 15.99 -7.76
C ASN A 492 15.35 14.65 -8.43
N CYS A 493 14.23 14.07 -8.00
CA CYS A 493 13.75 12.78 -8.50
C CYS A 493 13.22 12.93 -9.93
N GLY A 494 14.04 12.47 -10.88
CA GLY A 494 13.60 12.24 -12.25
C GLY A 494 12.65 11.04 -12.29
N GLU A 495 11.45 11.25 -12.84
CA GLU A 495 10.54 10.22 -13.35
C GLU A 495 9.82 9.29 -12.35
N SER A 496 8.97 9.87 -11.49
CA SER A 496 7.77 9.15 -10.98
C SER A 496 6.50 10.03 -10.89
N PHE A 497 6.40 11.09 -11.71
CA PHE A 497 5.13 11.83 -11.84
C PHE A 497 4.03 10.93 -12.40
N VAL A 498 2.85 10.94 -11.75
CA VAL A 498 1.60 10.59 -12.44
C VAL A 498 1.43 11.58 -13.59
N SER A 499 1.60 11.10 -14.82
CA SER A 499 1.71 11.98 -15.98
C SER A 499 0.40 12.73 -16.23
N THR A 500 0.45 14.06 -16.24
CA THR A 500 -0.70 14.92 -16.61
C THR A 500 -0.96 14.93 -18.12
N LYS A 501 -0.18 14.18 -18.91
CA LYS A 501 -0.40 13.98 -20.34
C LYS A 501 -1.58 13.03 -20.56
N GLN A 502 -2.39 13.35 -21.55
CA GLN A 502 -3.47 12.49 -22.01
C GLN A 502 -3.00 11.68 -23.21
N PHE A 503 -3.50 10.44 -23.35
CA PHE A 503 -3.38 9.70 -24.60
C PHE A 503 -4.08 10.47 -25.74
N PRO A 504 -3.64 10.32 -27.01
CA PRO A 504 -4.31 10.93 -28.15
C PRO A 504 -5.81 10.58 -28.22
N ASP A 505 -6.66 11.51 -28.68
CA ASP A 505 -8.13 11.34 -28.79
C ASP A 505 -8.59 10.05 -29.49
N ASN A 506 -7.72 9.48 -30.34
CA ASN A 506 -7.96 8.26 -31.12
C ASN A 506 -7.21 7.01 -30.62
N PHE A 507 -6.58 7.08 -29.45
CA PHE A 507 -5.93 5.94 -28.80
C PHE A 507 -6.99 5.02 -28.20
N LEU A 508 -6.81 3.70 -28.33
CA LEU A 508 -7.80 2.71 -27.90
C LEU A 508 -7.40 2.06 -26.57
N LEU A 509 -8.07 2.42 -25.49
CA LEU A 509 -7.98 1.73 -24.19
C LEU A 509 -9.03 0.61 -24.11
N GLY A 510 -8.60 -0.55 -23.62
CA GLY A 510 -9.42 -1.76 -23.67
C GLY A 510 -9.05 -2.85 -22.69
N THR A 511 -9.63 -4.03 -22.92
CA THR A 511 -9.30 -5.27 -22.22
C THR A 511 -9.45 -6.49 -23.13
N SER A 512 -8.95 -7.64 -22.69
CA SER A 512 -8.73 -8.84 -23.50
C SER A 512 -9.19 -10.14 -22.83
N THR A 513 -9.55 -11.14 -23.64
CA THR A 513 -9.85 -12.52 -23.24
C THR A 513 -9.44 -13.56 -24.30
N GLY A 514 -9.23 -14.81 -23.87
CA GLY A 514 -9.03 -15.98 -24.71
C GLY A 514 -10.23 -16.94 -24.64
N ALA A 515 -10.74 -17.40 -25.80
CA ALA A 515 -11.98 -18.17 -25.89
C ALA A 515 -12.01 -19.41 -24.99
N TYR A 516 -10.95 -20.23 -24.99
CA TYR A 516 -10.87 -21.42 -24.12
C TYR A 516 -10.93 -21.08 -22.62
N GLN A 517 -10.47 -19.88 -22.26
CA GLN A 517 -10.32 -19.45 -20.87
C GLN A 517 -11.60 -18.84 -20.30
N VAL A 518 -12.55 -18.41 -21.15
CA VAL A 518 -13.80 -17.75 -20.72
C VAL A 518 -15.09 -18.35 -21.28
N GLU A 519 -15.14 -18.89 -22.51
CA GLU A 519 -16.41 -19.31 -23.14
C GLU A 519 -17.09 -20.48 -22.43
N GLY A 520 -16.33 -21.55 -22.15
CA GLY A 520 -16.88 -22.81 -21.67
C GLY A 520 -17.73 -23.54 -22.72
N ALA A 521 -18.80 -24.19 -22.24
CA ALA A 521 -19.79 -24.91 -23.04
C ALA A 521 -19.15 -25.87 -24.07
N TRP A 522 -18.17 -26.66 -23.61
CA TRP A 522 -17.15 -27.26 -24.47
C TRP A 522 -17.65 -28.22 -25.57
N ASN A 523 -18.82 -28.83 -25.35
CA ASN A 523 -19.48 -29.81 -26.20
C ASN A 523 -20.85 -29.33 -26.73
N GLU A 524 -21.24 -28.09 -26.43
CA GLU A 524 -22.46 -27.46 -26.95
C GLU A 524 -22.13 -26.73 -28.25
N ASP A 525 -22.50 -27.32 -29.39
CA ASP A 525 -22.21 -26.83 -30.75
C ASP A 525 -20.72 -26.54 -31.06
N LYS A 526 -19.83 -27.08 -30.23
CA LYS A 526 -18.36 -27.01 -30.32
C LYS A 526 -17.77 -28.42 -30.40
N ALA A 527 -16.67 -28.58 -31.14
CA ALA A 527 -15.91 -29.83 -31.18
C ALA A 527 -14.74 -29.87 -30.19
N GLU A 528 -14.30 -31.09 -29.87
CA GLU A 528 -13.09 -31.39 -29.08
C GLU A 528 -11.87 -30.62 -29.62
N SER A 529 -11.33 -29.72 -28.79
CA SER A 529 -10.03 -29.09 -28.96
C SER A 529 -8.93 -29.90 -28.28
N ILE A 530 -7.67 -29.58 -28.56
CA ILE A 530 -6.51 -30.19 -27.91
C ILE A 530 -6.52 -29.97 -26.40
N TRP A 531 -7.10 -28.86 -25.92
CA TRP A 531 -7.21 -28.58 -24.49
C TRP A 531 -8.29 -29.42 -23.84
N ASP A 532 -9.48 -29.53 -24.45
CA ASP A 532 -10.52 -30.47 -24.00
C ASP A 532 -9.94 -31.89 -23.89
N HIS A 533 -9.25 -32.35 -24.95
CA HIS A 533 -8.63 -33.66 -24.97
C HIS A 533 -7.51 -33.84 -23.92
N TYR A 534 -6.69 -32.82 -23.71
CA TYR A 534 -5.58 -32.82 -22.77
C TYR A 534 -6.05 -32.88 -21.30
N PHE A 535 -7.21 -32.29 -20.97
CA PHE A 535 -7.83 -32.41 -19.65
C PHE A 535 -8.67 -33.69 -19.49
N HIS A 536 -9.35 -34.18 -20.54
CA HIS A 536 -10.19 -35.38 -20.45
C HIS A 536 -9.44 -36.71 -20.61
N SER A 537 -8.20 -36.69 -21.10
CA SER A 537 -7.36 -37.88 -21.22
C SER A 537 -6.58 -38.18 -19.92
N ASN A 538 -6.54 -39.46 -19.53
CA ASN A 538 -5.98 -39.92 -18.25
C ASN A 538 -4.60 -39.31 -17.94
N GLU A 539 -4.53 -38.49 -16.88
CA GLU A 539 -3.33 -37.77 -16.43
C GLU A 539 -2.10 -38.66 -16.16
N ALA A 540 -2.32 -39.95 -15.90
CA ALA A 540 -1.31 -40.92 -15.47
C ALA A 540 -0.17 -41.20 -16.47
N ASN A 541 -0.19 -40.59 -17.66
CA ASN A 541 0.85 -40.70 -18.69
C ASN A 541 1.85 -39.52 -18.72
N ARG A 542 1.62 -38.43 -17.96
CA ARG A 542 2.56 -37.29 -17.92
C ARG A 542 3.79 -37.67 -17.08
N SER A 543 4.99 -37.48 -17.64
CA SER A 543 6.27 -37.78 -16.99
C SER A 543 6.58 -36.79 -15.86
N PHE A 544 6.16 -35.54 -16.03
CA PHE A 544 6.33 -34.43 -15.09
C PHE A 544 5.01 -33.68 -14.83
N ARG A 545 4.97 -32.90 -13.75
CA ARG A 545 3.94 -31.91 -13.41
C ARG A 545 4.58 -30.54 -13.26
N TYR A 546 3.73 -29.52 -13.42
CA TYR A 546 4.12 -28.15 -13.67
C TYR A 546 3.25 -27.21 -12.84
N PHE A 547 3.85 -26.11 -12.41
CA PHE A 547 3.23 -25.09 -11.56
C PHE A 547 3.83 -23.73 -11.94
N LEU A 548 3.02 -22.67 -11.90
CA LEU A 548 3.57 -21.31 -11.84
C LEU A 548 4.08 -21.03 -10.43
N ASP A 549 5.16 -20.25 -10.37
CA ASP A 549 5.61 -19.44 -9.23
C ASP A 549 5.37 -20.04 -7.84
N LEU A 550 5.88 -21.26 -7.64
CA LEU A 550 5.64 -21.99 -6.40
C LEU A 550 6.26 -21.25 -5.22
N PRO A 551 5.51 -21.04 -4.12
CA PRO A 551 6.07 -20.52 -2.88
C PRO A 551 7.30 -21.32 -2.46
N GLU A 552 8.36 -20.63 -2.03
CA GLU A 552 9.67 -21.25 -1.77
C GLU A 552 9.57 -22.43 -0.77
N SER A 553 8.64 -22.37 0.19
CA SER A 553 8.33 -23.46 1.12
C SER A 553 7.84 -24.76 0.44
N VAL A 554 7.15 -24.67 -0.70
CA VAL A 554 6.72 -25.83 -1.51
C VAL A 554 7.89 -26.38 -2.31
N ILE A 555 8.76 -25.51 -2.83
CA ILE A 555 10.01 -25.88 -3.50
C ILE A 555 10.93 -26.62 -2.50
N GLU A 556 11.18 -26.05 -1.32
CA GLU A 556 11.94 -26.66 -0.22
C GLU A 556 11.37 -28.01 0.20
N LYS A 557 10.05 -28.11 0.40
CA LYS A 557 9.35 -29.36 0.80
C LYS A 557 9.57 -30.50 -0.19
N HIS A 558 9.73 -30.21 -1.48
CA HIS A 558 10.08 -31.20 -2.50
C HIS A 558 11.59 -31.48 -2.55
N ILE A 559 12.44 -30.46 -2.39
CA ILE A 559 13.91 -30.62 -2.27
C ILE A 559 14.27 -31.49 -1.05
N GLN A 560 13.59 -31.33 0.08
CA GLN A 560 13.74 -32.15 1.29
C GLN A 560 13.35 -33.63 1.07
N LYS A 561 12.45 -33.92 0.12
CA LYS A 561 12.13 -35.28 -0.34
C LYS A 561 13.15 -35.82 -1.36
N GLY A 562 14.20 -35.07 -1.69
CA GLY A 562 15.21 -35.42 -2.69
C GLY A 562 14.78 -35.16 -4.14
N VAL A 563 13.65 -34.46 -4.34
CA VAL A 563 13.15 -34.09 -5.67
C VAL A 563 13.91 -32.85 -6.13
N LYS A 564 14.50 -32.90 -7.32
CA LYS A 564 15.08 -31.71 -7.94
C LYS A 564 14.05 -31.06 -8.85
N PRO A 565 13.51 -29.87 -8.53
CA PRO A 565 12.82 -29.07 -9.53
C PRO A 565 13.79 -28.70 -10.66
N ARG A 566 13.24 -28.44 -11.85
CA ARG A 566 13.92 -27.70 -12.91
C ARG A 566 13.08 -26.46 -13.25
N LEU A 567 13.64 -25.56 -14.05
CA LEU A 567 12.90 -24.46 -14.67
C LEU A 567 12.48 -24.90 -16.08
N ALA A 568 11.18 -24.83 -16.37
CA ALA A 568 10.63 -25.23 -17.66
C ALA A 568 10.83 -24.09 -18.68
N ASP A 569 10.01 -23.05 -18.59
CA ASP A 569 10.12 -21.79 -19.34
C ASP A 569 9.43 -20.66 -18.53
N LEU A 570 9.19 -19.49 -19.15
CA LEU A 570 8.40 -18.39 -18.56
C LEU A 570 6.98 -18.39 -19.12
N TYR A 571 5.99 -18.06 -18.29
CA TYR A 571 4.62 -17.79 -18.72
C TYR A 571 4.11 -16.51 -18.07
N LYS A 572 3.68 -15.52 -18.87
CA LYS A 572 3.25 -14.19 -18.39
C LYS A 572 4.22 -13.55 -17.39
N GLY A 573 5.52 -13.77 -17.60
CA GLY A 573 6.60 -13.30 -16.73
C GLY A 573 6.85 -14.11 -15.45
N MET A 574 5.98 -15.07 -15.11
CA MET A 574 6.11 -15.98 -13.97
C MET A 574 6.94 -17.22 -14.33
N GLY A 575 7.62 -17.79 -13.34
CA GLY A 575 8.45 -18.98 -13.51
C GLY A 575 7.62 -20.27 -13.56
N VAL A 576 7.77 -21.08 -14.62
CA VAL A 576 7.15 -22.42 -14.69
C VAL A 576 8.11 -23.45 -14.08
N TYR A 577 7.82 -23.94 -12.88
CA TYR A 577 8.62 -24.95 -12.19
C TYR A 577 8.15 -26.37 -12.49
N GLU A 578 9.08 -27.31 -12.61
CA GLU A 578 8.77 -28.69 -13.04
C GLU A 578 9.31 -29.80 -12.14
N PHE A 579 8.46 -30.80 -11.88
CA PHE A 579 8.69 -31.89 -10.93
C PHE A 579 8.29 -33.24 -11.54
N PRO A 580 9.04 -34.34 -11.32
CA PRO A 580 8.64 -35.66 -11.80
C PRO A 580 7.26 -36.06 -11.25
N SER A 581 6.34 -36.55 -12.08
CA SER A 581 4.98 -36.92 -11.66
C SER A 581 4.96 -37.97 -10.54
N SER A 582 5.98 -38.84 -10.49
CA SER A 582 6.16 -39.86 -9.45
C SER A 582 6.54 -39.29 -8.07
N ALA A 583 6.81 -37.99 -7.96
CA ALA A 583 7.20 -37.33 -6.71
C ALA A 583 6.06 -36.59 -6.00
N ILE A 584 4.89 -36.49 -6.65
CA ILE A 584 3.72 -35.78 -6.14
C ILE A 584 2.70 -36.81 -5.63
N GLU A 585 2.41 -36.73 -4.33
CA GLU A 585 1.60 -37.72 -3.61
C GLU A 585 0.10 -37.39 -3.60
N ASP A 586 -0.27 -36.16 -3.98
CA ASP A 586 -1.66 -35.70 -4.08
C ASP A 586 -1.94 -35.16 -5.49
N GLY A 587 -2.92 -35.74 -6.17
CA GLY A 587 -3.32 -35.35 -7.53
C GLY A 587 -4.51 -34.38 -7.57
N THR A 588 -5.11 -34.02 -6.42
CA THR A 588 -6.36 -33.24 -6.40
C THR A 588 -6.20 -31.83 -6.97
N HIS A 589 -5.00 -31.25 -6.86
CA HIS A 589 -4.63 -29.94 -7.44
C HIS A 589 -4.72 -29.85 -8.98
N PHE A 590 -4.94 -30.95 -9.70
CA PHE A 590 -4.95 -30.94 -11.18
C PHE A 590 -6.32 -31.21 -11.81
N ASN A 591 -7.38 -31.35 -11.00
CA ASN A 591 -8.71 -31.73 -11.46
C ASN A 591 -9.57 -30.53 -11.89
N PHE A 592 -9.00 -29.66 -12.74
CA PHE A 592 -9.65 -28.51 -13.38
C PHE A 592 -9.69 -28.68 -14.90
N ASN A 593 -10.64 -28.02 -15.57
CA ASN A 593 -10.79 -28.04 -17.03
C ASN A 593 -11.54 -26.80 -17.56
N GLY A 594 -11.54 -26.63 -18.89
CA GLY A 594 -12.27 -25.56 -19.59
C GLY A 594 -13.72 -25.88 -19.94
N ASP A 595 -14.34 -26.88 -19.29
CA ASP A 595 -15.68 -27.36 -19.66
C ASP A 595 -16.75 -26.26 -19.52
N VAL A 596 -16.58 -25.41 -18.50
CA VAL A 596 -17.46 -24.28 -18.13
C VAL A 596 -16.71 -22.95 -18.14
N ALA A 597 -15.40 -22.94 -17.80
CA ALA A 597 -14.59 -21.72 -17.72
C ALA A 597 -15.28 -20.59 -16.91
N ALA A 598 -15.38 -19.37 -17.46
CA ALA A 598 -16.16 -18.26 -16.94
C ALA A 598 -17.64 -18.25 -17.44
N ASP A 599 -18.00 -19.13 -18.38
CA ASP A 599 -19.32 -19.30 -18.99
C ASP A 599 -19.79 -18.10 -19.87
N SER A 600 -18.85 -17.38 -20.47
CA SER A 600 -19.12 -16.26 -21.41
C SER A 600 -19.98 -16.66 -22.62
N TYR A 601 -20.00 -17.95 -23.00
CA TYR A 601 -20.88 -18.45 -24.07
C TYR A 601 -22.36 -18.21 -23.76
N HIS A 602 -22.75 -18.31 -22.48
CA HIS A 602 -24.11 -18.06 -22.02
C HIS A 602 -24.31 -16.64 -21.44
N LYS A 603 -23.23 -15.97 -21.03
CA LYS A 603 -23.27 -14.70 -20.29
C LYS A 603 -23.04 -13.43 -21.12
N THR A 604 -23.03 -13.50 -22.45
CA THR A 604 -22.69 -12.35 -23.34
C THR A 604 -23.36 -11.01 -22.99
N ASP A 605 -24.60 -11.00 -22.52
CA ASP A 605 -25.30 -9.77 -22.07
C ASP A 605 -24.75 -9.18 -20.77
N ILE A 606 -24.24 -10.01 -19.86
CA ILE A 606 -23.55 -9.59 -18.63
C ILE A 606 -22.17 -9.08 -19.00
N ASP A 607 -21.42 -9.83 -19.82
CA ASP A 607 -20.06 -9.49 -20.24
C ASP A 607 -20.02 -8.13 -20.96
N VAL A 608 -20.90 -7.90 -21.94
CA VAL A 608 -20.96 -6.62 -22.67
C VAL A 608 -21.48 -5.48 -21.77
N LYS A 609 -22.35 -5.76 -20.79
CA LYS A 609 -22.75 -4.77 -19.77
C LYS A 609 -21.55 -4.35 -18.92
N LEU A 610 -20.78 -5.30 -18.41
CA LEU A 610 -19.60 -5.04 -17.58
C LEU A 610 -18.50 -4.31 -18.36
N LEU A 611 -18.21 -4.70 -19.61
CA LEU A 611 -17.29 -3.96 -20.49
C LEU A 611 -17.72 -2.49 -20.68
N LYS A 612 -19.03 -2.24 -20.78
CA LYS A 612 -19.58 -0.89 -20.90
C LYS A 612 -19.50 -0.09 -19.60
N GLU A 613 -19.72 -0.74 -18.46
CA GLU A 613 -19.61 -0.12 -17.13
C GLU A 613 -18.14 0.19 -16.76
N LEU A 614 -17.19 -0.64 -17.22
CA LEU A 614 -15.75 -0.40 -17.19
C LEU A 614 -15.31 0.72 -18.17
N GLY A 615 -16.13 1.04 -19.17
CA GLY A 615 -15.91 2.18 -20.09
C GLY A 615 -14.91 1.94 -21.21
N VAL A 616 -14.59 0.69 -21.57
CA VAL A 616 -13.59 0.39 -22.61
C VAL A 616 -14.00 0.82 -24.02
N GLN A 617 -13.01 1.25 -24.81
CA GLN A 617 -13.19 1.66 -26.21
C GLN A 617 -12.98 0.50 -27.20
N VAL A 618 -12.23 -0.54 -26.78
CA VAL A 618 -11.95 -1.75 -27.55
C VAL A 618 -12.02 -2.99 -26.66
N TYR A 619 -12.51 -4.09 -27.21
CA TYR A 619 -12.48 -5.41 -26.57
C TYR A 619 -11.84 -6.41 -27.53
N ARG A 620 -10.77 -7.07 -27.08
CA ARG A 620 -10.03 -8.08 -27.85
C ARG A 620 -10.36 -9.48 -27.33
N PHE A 621 -11.18 -10.22 -28.07
CA PHE A 621 -11.49 -11.62 -27.78
C PHE A 621 -10.90 -12.54 -28.86
N SER A 622 -11.05 -13.86 -28.71
CA SER A 622 -10.71 -14.82 -29.76
C SER A 622 -11.92 -15.63 -30.24
N ILE A 623 -11.79 -16.22 -31.43
CA ILE A 623 -12.79 -17.14 -32.00
C ILE A 623 -12.27 -18.57 -31.87
N ALA A 624 -13.02 -19.44 -31.20
CA ALA A 624 -12.71 -20.86 -31.09
C ALA A 624 -12.83 -21.57 -32.46
N PRO A 625 -11.73 -22.09 -33.06
CA PRO A 625 -11.79 -22.71 -34.38
C PRO A 625 -12.72 -23.93 -34.44
N THR A 626 -12.85 -24.66 -33.34
CA THR A 626 -13.74 -25.82 -33.20
C THR A 626 -15.23 -25.49 -33.10
N ARG A 627 -15.58 -24.21 -32.88
CA ARG A 627 -16.97 -23.70 -32.89
C ARG A 627 -17.41 -23.23 -34.29
N ILE A 628 -16.45 -22.84 -35.14
CA ILE A 628 -16.70 -22.45 -36.55
C ILE A 628 -16.53 -23.63 -37.52
N ILE A 629 -15.48 -24.46 -37.37
CA ILE A 629 -15.26 -25.67 -38.15
C ILE A 629 -15.14 -26.88 -37.20
N PRO A 630 -16.27 -27.46 -36.74
CA PRO A 630 -16.27 -28.59 -35.82
C PRO A 630 -15.73 -29.90 -36.43
N ARG A 631 -15.48 -29.97 -37.76
CA ARG A 631 -14.87 -31.13 -38.43
C ARG A 631 -14.00 -30.69 -39.60
N VAL A 632 -12.78 -31.22 -39.69
CA VAL A 632 -11.76 -30.92 -40.74
C VAL A 632 -12.25 -31.14 -42.18
N HIS A 633 -13.36 -31.86 -42.37
CA HIS A 633 -13.92 -32.25 -43.67
C HIS A 633 -15.34 -31.73 -43.94
N ASP A 634 -15.94 -30.92 -43.06
CA ASP A 634 -17.28 -30.39 -43.32
C ASP A 634 -17.23 -29.21 -44.30
N HIS A 635 -18.25 -29.13 -45.14
CA HIS A 635 -18.50 -27.96 -46.01
C HIS A 635 -19.54 -27.01 -45.40
N THR A 636 -20.02 -27.31 -44.20
CA THR A 636 -20.99 -26.53 -43.44
C THR A 636 -20.31 -25.95 -42.20
N PRO A 637 -20.09 -24.63 -42.11
CA PRO A 637 -19.65 -23.99 -40.88
C PRO A 637 -20.69 -24.17 -39.75
N GLY A 638 -20.23 -24.18 -38.49
CA GLY A 638 -21.08 -24.20 -37.31
C GLY A 638 -21.92 -22.91 -37.24
N LYS A 639 -23.24 -23.03 -37.41
CA LYS A 639 -24.13 -21.86 -37.53
C LYS A 639 -24.38 -21.21 -36.18
N GLU A 640 -24.39 -22.04 -35.16
CA GLU A 640 -24.63 -21.75 -33.76
C GLU A 640 -23.42 -20.97 -33.21
N GLY A 641 -22.20 -21.43 -33.52
CA GLY A 641 -20.96 -20.67 -33.30
C GLY A 641 -20.91 -19.34 -34.05
N ILE A 642 -21.29 -19.33 -35.34
CA ILE A 642 -21.37 -18.08 -36.10
C ILE A 642 -22.43 -17.13 -35.52
N ALA A 643 -23.56 -17.63 -35.03
CA ALA A 643 -24.59 -16.82 -34.39
C ALA A 643 -24.11 -16.21 -33.07
N TYR A 644 -23.37 -16.98 -32.25
CA TYR A 644 -22.76 -16.51 -31.01
C TYR A 644 -21.82 -15.31 -31.24
N TYR A 645 -20.82 -15.45 -32.12
CA TYR A 645 -19.87 -14.35 -32.37
C TYR A 645 -20.52 -13.15 -33.06
N ASN A 646 -21.53 -13.35 -33.93
CA ASN A 646 -22.32 -12.22 -34.44
C ASN A 646 -23.03 -11.48 -33.29
N ASN A 647 -23.72 -12.21 -32.41
CA ASN A 647 -24.41 -11.64 -31.24
C ASN A 647 -23.45 -10.89 -30.29
N LEU A 648 -22.23 -11.38 -30.07
CA LEU A 648 -21.19 -10.65 -29.33
C LEU A 648 -20.74 -9.37 -30.08
N ILE A 649 -20.37 -9.49 -31.35
CA ILE A 649 -19.87 -8.36 -32.18
C ILE A 649 -20.91 -7.25 -32.31
N ASP A 650 -22.16 -7.61 -32.56
CA ASP A 650 -23.26 -6.65 -32.69
C ASP A 650 -23.52 -5.94 -31.35
N LYS A 651 -23.54 -6.67 -30.23
CA LYS A 651 -23.71 -6.07 -28.89
C LYS A 651 -22.55 -5.16 -28.49
N LEU A 652 -21.31 -5.49 -28.83
CA LEU A 652 -20.16 -4.60 -28.61
C LEU A 652 -20.36 -3.27 -29.35
N ILE A 653 -20.71 -3.34 -30.65
CA ILE A 653 -20.92 -2.16 -31.51
C ILE A 653 -22.14 -1.34 -31.08
N GLU A 654 -23.26 -1.98 -30.69
CA GLU A 654 -24.44 -1.31 -30.12
C GLU A 654 -24.13 -0.53 -28.84
N ASN A 655 -23.10 -0.93 -28.10
CA ASN A 655 -22.64 -0.27 -26.88
C ASN A 655 -21.43 0.66 -27.10
N GLY A 656 -20.95 0.81 -28.33
CA GLY A 656 -19.86 1.72 -28.70
C GLY A 656 -18.44 1.13 -28.57
N ILE A 657 -18.33 -0.16 -28.29
CA ILE A 657 -17.06 -0.86 -28.05
C ILE A 657 -16.55 -1.44 -29.38
N THR A 658 -15.29 -1.16 -29.71
CA THR A 658 -14.65 -1.68 -30.94
C THR A 658 -14.31 -3.17 -30.78
N PRO A 659 -14.80 -4.07 -31.65
CA PRO A 659 -14.41 -5.47 -31.62
C PRO A 659 -13.05 -5.66 -32.31
N MET A 660 -12.10 -6.24 -31.57
CA MET A 660 -10.82 -6.75 -32.08
C MET A 660 -10.80 -8.27 -31.90
N VAL A 661 -10.31 -9.01 -32.90
CA VAL A 661 -10.45 -10.47 -32.92
C VAL A 661 -9.13 -11.19 -33.16
N SER A 662 -8.76 -12.07 -32.24
CA SER A 662 -7.71 -13.06 -32.43
C SER A 662 -8.32 -14.32 -33.05
N LEU A 663 -7.86 -14.72 -34.25
CA LEU A 663 -8.45 -15.88 -34.95
C LEU A 663 -8.16 -17.22 -34.28
N TYR A 664 -7.14 -17.32 -33.43
CA TYR A 664 -6.73 -18.57 -32.78
C TYR A 664 -6.05 -18.24 -31.45
N HIS A 665 -6.46 -18.91 -30.36
CA HIS A 665 -5.90 -18.72 -29.02
C HIS A 665 -5.65 -20.08 -28.38
N PHE A 666 -4.62 -20.77 -28.88
CA PHE A 666 -4.13 -22.09 -28.42
C PHE A 666 -5.12 -23.27 -28.55
N ASP A 667 -6.37 -23.00 -28.95
CA ASP A 667 -7.53 -23.88 -29.06
C ASP A 667 -7.62 -24.68 -30.38
N VAL A 668 -6.54 -25.38 -30.73
CA VAL A 668 -6.47 -26.24 -31.93
C VAL A 668 -7.54 -27.34 -31.85
N GLY A 669 -8.22 -27.65 -32.96
CA GLY A 669 -9.11 -28.81 -33.01
C GLY A 669 -8.36 -30.13 -32.85
N GLU A 670 -8.78 -30.97 -31.91
CA GLU A 670 -8.12 -32.26 -31.64
C GLU A 670 -8.19 -33.21 -32.86
N CYS A 671 -9.25 -33.10 -33.67
CA CYS A 671 -9.35 -33.79 -34.95
C CYS A 671 -8.27 -33.38 -35.98
N PHE A 672 -7.60 -32.24 -35.80
CA PHE A 672 -6.43 -31.80 -36.58
C PHE A 672 -5.10 -32.17 -35.87
N ASN A 673 -5.05 -32.17 -34.54
CA ASN A 673 -3.92 -32.71 -33.78
C ASN A 673 -3.69 -34.21 -34.04
N LYS A 674 -4.76 -35.00 -34.18
CA LYS A 674 -4.73 -36.43 -34.56
C LYS A 674 -4.04 -36.73 -35.92
N ILE A 675 -3.68 -35.71 -36.71
CA ILE A 675 -2.84 -35.84 -37.92
C ILE A 675 -1.49 -35.08 -37.83
N GLY A 676 -1.10 -34.59 -36.66
CA GLY A 676 0.16 -33.88 -36.39
C GLY A 676 0.03 -32.39 -36.09
N GLY A 677 -1.18 -31.83 -36.04
CA GLY A 677 -1.40 -30.45 -35.58
C GLY A 677 -0.58 -29.41 -36.34
N LEU A 678 -0.05 -28.41 -35.63
CA LEU A 678 0.78 -27.34 -36.20
C LEU A 678 2.09 -27.89 -36.83
N SER A 679 2.65 -28.99 -36.31
CA SER A 679 3.79 -29.67 -36.94
C SER A 679 3.49 -30.31 -38.31
N ASN A 680 2.23 -30.32 -38.77
CA ASN A 680 1.83 -30.78 -40.10
C ASN A 680 1.48 -29.61 -41.06
N PRO A 681 2.10 -29.52 -42.26
CA PRO A 681 1.75 -28.58 -43.34
C PRO A 681 0.29 -28.61 -43.86
N VAL A 682 -0.59 -29.49 -43.38
CA VAL A 682 -2.05 -29.39 -43.62
C VAL A 682 -2.64 -28.12 -42.97
N SER A 683 -1.98 -27.57 -41.94
CA SER A 683 -2.23 -26.23 -41.38
C SER A 683 -2.40 -25.15 -42.45
N TYR A 684 -1.59 -25.18 -43.51
CA TYR A 684 -1.57 -24.26 -44.65
C TYR A 684 -2.90 -24.23 -45.45
N LYS A 685 -3.80 -25.17 -45.19
CA LYS A 685 -5.11 -25.29 -45.85
C LYS A 685 -6.27 -25.09 -44.89
N PHE A 686 -6.16 -25.62 -43.67
CA PHE A 686 -7.23 -25.56 -42.68
C PHE A 686 -7.43 -24.13 -42.17
N TYR A 687 -6.40 -23.52 -41.60
CA TYR A 687 -6.51 -22.21 -40.97
C TYR A 687 -6.78 -21.06 -41.97
N PRO A 688 -6.18 -21.01 -43.18
CA PRO A 688 -6.54 -20.01 -44.20
C PRO A 688 -7.94 -20.21 -44.83
N ASN A 689 -8.60 -21.35 -44.59
CA ASN A 689 -10.01 -21.55 -44.95
C ASN A 689 -10.94 -21.12 -43.81
N PHE A 690 -10.56 -21.43 -42.57
CA PHE A 690 -11.23 -20.93 -41.37
C PHE A 690 -11.19 -19.40 -41.27
N SER A 691 -10.04 -18.76 -41.52
CA SER A 691 -9.93 -17.29 -41.54
C SER A 691 -10.83 -16.68 -42.61
N ARG A 692 -10.92 -17.28 -43.81
CA ARG A 692 -11.88 -16.86 -44.85
C ARG A 692 -13.32 -16.87 -44.33
N ILE A 693 -13.75 -17.94 -43.68
CA ILE A 693 -15.12 -18.04 -43.12
C ILE A 693 -15.35 -16.94 -42.06
N CYS A 694 -14.37 -16.68 -41.19
CA CYS A 694 -14.46 -15.58 -40.22
C CYS A 694 -14.51 -14.21 -40.89
N PHE A 695 -13.71 -13.95 -41.93
CA PHE A 695 -13.74 -12.70 -42.67
C PHE A 695 -15.07 -12.52 -43.43
N GLU A 696 -15.63 -13.58 -44.01
CA GLU A 696 -16.93 -13.59 -44.70
C GLU A 696 -18.10 -13.26 -43.76
N ASN A 697 -18.06 -13.71 -42.51
CA ASN A 697 -19.18 -13.59 -41.56
C ASN A 697 -19.06 -12.39 -40.59
N PHE A 698 -17.86 -11.87 -40.35
CA PHE A 698 -17.60 -10.87 -39.30
C PHE A 698 -16.79 -9.63 -39.76
N GLY A 699 -16.04 -9.72 -40.86
CA GLY A 699 -15.12 -8.66 -41.31
C GLY A 699 -15.82 -7.43 -41.91
N ASP A 700 -17.13 -7.50 -42.11
CA ASP A 700 -17.96 -6.33 -42.38
C ASP A 700 -17.96 -5.36 -41.19
N ARG A 701 -17.91 -5.88 -39.95
CA ARG A 701 -17.88 -5.13 -38.69
C ARG A 701 -16.49 -5.07 -38.05
N VAL A 702 -15.77 -6.18 -37.94
CA VAL A 702 -14.45 -6.26 -37.30
C VAL A 702 -13.36 -5.63 -38.19
N LYS A 703 -12.55 -4.73 -37.62
CA LYS A 703 -11.50 -3.99 -38.33
C LYS A 703 -10.06 -4.27 -37.87
N HIS A 704 -9.87 -4.78 -36.65
CA HIS A 704 -8.55 -5.17 -36.16
C HIS A 704 -8.54 -6.67 -35.89
N TRP A 705 -7.64 -7.37 -36.54
CA TRP A 705 -7.49 -8.81 -36.44
C TRP A 705 -6.07 -9.18 -36.04
N SER A 706 -5.89 -10.17 -35.17
CA SER A 706 -4.66 -10.96 -35.13
C SER A 706 -4.93 -12.37 -35.62
N THR A 707 -3.95 -12.99 -36.27
CA THR A 707 -4.08 -14.35 -36.81
C THR A 707 -3.85 -15.43 -35.75
N ALA A 708 -3.10 -15.11 -34.69
CA ALA A 708 -2.91 -15.91 -33.49
C ALA A 708 -2.73 -15.02 -32.24
N ALA A 709 -2.94 -15.59 -31.04
CA ALA A 709 -2.63 -14.98 -29.75
C ALA A 709 -1.13 -15.02 -29.39
N ASP A 710 -0.42 -16.08 -29.77
CA ASP A 710 1.05 -16.15 -29.89
C ASP A 710 1.40 -17.36 -30.79
N ILE A 711 2.62 -17.40 -31.32
CA ILE A 711 3.21 -18.59 -31.95
C ILE A 711 4.08 -19.39 -30.98
N HIS A 712 4.89 -18.75 -30.12
CA HIS A 712 5.85 -19.47 -29.27
C HIS A 712 5.16 -20.47 -28.34
N LEU A 713 4.27 -20.00 -27.47
CA LEU A 713 3.46 -20.82 -26.55
C LEU A 713 2.61 -21.85 -27.32
N ALA A 714 2.00 -21.44 -28.44
CA ALA A 714 1.22 -22.34 -29.31
C ALA A 714 2.03 -23.53 -29.87
N THR A 715 3.34 -23.38 -30.02
CA THR A 715 4.25 -24.40 -30.54
C THR A 715 5.00 -25.17 -29.46
N GLU A 716 5.03 -24.66 -28.22
CA GLU A 716 5.72 -25.30 -27.11
C GLU A 716 5.14 -26.70 -26.82
N GLY A 717 3.81 -26.88 -26.87
CA GLY A 717 3.16 -28.17 -26.62
C GLY A 717 3.56 -29.33 -27.55
N TYR A 718 4.36 -29.07 -28.58
CA TYR A 718 4.96 -30.08 -29.46
C TYR A 718 6.35 -30.55 -28.98
N SER A 719 6.94 -29.86 -28.00
CA SER A 719 8.19 -30.18 -27.29
C SER A 719 8.02 -30.25 -25.76
N SER A 720 6.82 -30.02 -25.24
CA SER A 720 6.52 -29.81 -23.83
C SER A 720 5.31 -30.64 -23.41
N GLU A 721 5.38 -31.26 -22.22
CA GLU A 721 4.24 -31.93 -21.59
C GLU A 721 3.28 -30.93 -20.90
N HIS A 722 3.60 -29.63 -20.87
CA HIS A 722 2.95 -28.60 -20.06
C HIS A 722 2.02 -27.68 -20.84
N PHE A 723 2.03 -27.75 -22.18
CA PHE A 723 1.07 -27.05 -23.04
C PHE A 723 0.44 -28.07 -23.99
N ALA A 724 -0.85 -27.95 -24.31
CA ALA A 724 -1.48 -28.86 -25.26
C ALA A 724 -0.79 -28.75 -26.64
N PRO A 725 -0.51 -29.86 -27.36
CA PRO A 725 -1.01 -31.22 -27.13
C PRO A 725 -0.23 -32.11 -26.14
N GLY A 726 0.80 -31.60 -25.45
CA GLY A 726 1.47 -32.31 -24.35
C GLY A 726 2.49 -33.37 -24.79
N TYR A 727 3.29 -33.10 -25.82
CA TYR A 727 4.24 -34.07 -26.37
C TYR A 727 5.52 -34.20 -25.54
N GLN A 728 6.08 -35.42 -25.45
CA GLN A 728 7.19 -35.74 -24.54
C GLN A 728 8.50 -35.01 -24.89
N GLU A 729 8.93 -34.13 -23.98
CA GLU A 729 10.15 -33.30 -24.07
C GLU A 729 11.41 -34.10 -24.44
N SER A 730 11.60 -35.25 -23.78
CA SER A 730 12.76 -36.13 -23.95
C SER A 730 12.85 -36.83 -25.32
N ILE A 731 11.83 -36.66 -26.17
CA ILE A 731 11.75 -37.24 -27.52
C ILE A 731 11.71 -36.15 -28.60
N PHE A 732 11.00 -35.04 -28.35
CA PHE A 732 10.63 -34.07 -29.38
C PHE A 732 11.15 -32.64 -29.19
N SER A 733 11.83 -32.35 -28.07
CA SER A 733 12.37 -31.01 -27.80
C SER A 733 13.31 -30.50 -28.90
N GLY A 734 13.15 -29.23 -29.27
CA GLY A 734 13.89 -28.62 -30.37
C GLY A 734 13.77 -29.34 -31.71
N PHE A 735 12.68 -30.08 -31.98
CA PHE A 735 12.42 -30.69 -33.30
C PHE A 735 10.98 -30.45 -33.78
N LEU A 736 9.97 -31.03 -33.13
CA LEU A 736 8.57 -30.83 -33.58
C LEU A 736 8.08 -29.41 -33.34
N GLU A 737 8.56 -28.74 -32.29
CA GLU A 737 8.36 -27.31 -32.03
C GLU A 737 8.93 -26.45 -33.16
N TYR A 738 10.13 -26.73 -33.67
CA TYR A 738 10.73 -25.94 -34.76
C TYR A 738 10.01 -26.14 -36.10
N GLU A 739 9.53 -27.36 -36.40
CA GLU A 739 8.60 -27.60 -37.51
C GLU A 739 7.23 -26.92 -37.27
N ALA A 740 6.72 -26.87 -36.04
CA ALA A 740 5.48 -26.19 -35.71
C ALA A 740 5.60 -24.66 -35.83
N ILE A 741 6.73 -24.06 -35.44
CA ILE A 741 7.05 -22.63 -35.69
C ILE A 741 7.14 -22.39 -37.20
N HIS A 742 7.92 -23.19 -37.92
CA HIS A 742 8.07 -23.09 -39.39
C HIS A 742 6.71 -23.08 -40.10
N ASN A 743 5.88 -24.07 -39.77
CA ASN A 743 4.55 -24.22 -40.37
C ASN A 743 3.58 -23.13 -39.92
N SER A 744 3.69 -22.66 -38.67
CA SER A 744 2.89 -21.54 -38.16
C SER A 744 3.20 -20.27 -38.92
N MET A 745 4.47 -19.87 -39.07
CA MET A 745 4.85 -18.67 -39.83
C MET A 745 4.25 -18.68 -41.24
N ILE A 746 4.28 -19.83 -41.94
CA ILE A 746 3.66 -19.98 -43.26
C ILE A 746 2.12 -19.88 -43.17
N THR A 747 1.50 -20.52 -42.17
CA THR A 747 0.05 -20.54 -41.98
C THR A 747 -0.53 -19.16 -41.66
N GLN A 748 0.06 -18.44 -40.71
CA GLN A 748 -0.35 -17.09 -40.34
C GLN A 748 -0.18 -16.13 -41.52
N SER A 749 0.92 -16.24 -42.27
CA SER A 749 1.15 -15.46 -43.50
C SER A 749 0.11 -15.76 -44.60
N LEU A 750 -0.36 -17.01 -44.71
CA LEU A 750 -1.46 -17.36 -45.60
C LEU A 750 -2.81 -16.79 -45.14
N MET A 751 -3.06 -16.70 -43.83
CA MET A 751 -4.27 -16.08 -43.28
C MET A 751 -4.29 -14.56 -43.54
N TRP A 752 -3.17 -13.86 -43.30
CA TRP A 752 -2.99 -12.46 -43.71
C TRP A 752 -3.18 -12.31 -45.23
N LYS A 753 -2.59 -13.20 -46.03
CA LYS A 753 -2.69 -13.13 -47.49
C LYS A 753 -4.13 -13.31 -48.00
N VAL A 754 -4.91 -14.21 -47.40
CA VAL A 754 -6.34 -14.36 -47.71
C VAL A 754 -7.08 -13.05 -47.43
N TYR A 755 -6.84 -12.39 -46.30
CA TYR A 755 -7.45 -11.08 -46.03
C TYR A 755 -7.03 -10.02 -47.07
N ASN A 756 -5.72 -9.88 -47.27
CA ASN A 756 -5.12 -8.88 -48.13
C ASN A 756 -5.60 -8.98 -49.59
N ASP A 757 -5.65 -10.20 -50.13
CA ASP A 757 -5.99 -10.45 -51.53
C ASP A 757 -7.52 -10.50 -51.78
N GLU A 758 -8.34 -10.97 -50.82
CA GLU A 758 -9.76 -11.26 -51.05
C GLU A 758 -10.73 -10.27 -50.35
N PHE A 759 -10.33 -9.63 -49.24
CA PHE A 759 -11.23 -8.90 -48.34
C PHE A 759 -10.87 -7.42 -48.13
N LYS A 760 -9.58 -7.10 -48.04
CA LYS A 760 -9.06 -5.79 -47.58
C LYS A 760 -9.60 -4.57 -48.34
N GLU A 761 -9.74 -4.66 -49.67
CA GLU A 761 -10.34 -3.60 -50.49
C GLU A 761 -11.78 -3.25 -50.07
N LYS A 762 -12.57 -4.28 -49.71
CA LYS A 762 -13.99 -4.20 -49.39
C LYS A 762 -14.23 -3.82 -47.92
N GLN A 763 -13.48 -4.47 -47.02
CA GLN A 763 -13.72 -4.44 -45.57
C GLN A 763 -12.89 -3.39 -44.83
N LYS A 764 -11.72 -3.03 -45.38
CA LYS A 764 -10.81 -1.97 -44.88
C LYS A 764 -10.40 -2.08 -43.41
N GLY A 765 -10.31 -3.30 -42.91
CA GLY A 765 -9.57 -3.61 -41.69
C GLY A 765 -8.09 -3.89 -41.96
N GLU A 766 -7.40 -4.25 -40.89
CA GLU A 766 -5.98 -4.56 -40.83
C GLU A 766 -5.78 -5.93 -40.16
N VAL A 767 -4.76 -6.69 -40.59
CA VAL A 767 -4.44 -8.02 -40.03
C VAL A 767 -3.00 -8.06 -39.50
N SER A 768 -2.85 -8.53 -38.27
CA SER A 768 -1.59 -8.62 -37.51
C SER A 768 -1.21 -10.06 -37.16
N LEU A 769 0.03 -10.24 -36.72
CA LEU A 769 0.40 -11.31 -35.80
C LEU A 769 0.43 -10.75 -34.36
N THR A 770 0.25 -11.59 -33.35
CA THR A 770 0.68 -11.27 -31.97
C THR A 770 2.05 -11.87 -31.70
N ILE A 771 2.89 -11.15 -30.97
CA ILE A 771 4.19 -11.58 -30.48
C ILE A 771 4.18 -11.42 -28.96
N ASP A 772 4.47 -12.48 -28.21
CA ASP A 772 4.71 -12.37 -26.77
C ASP A 772 6.11 -11.79 -26.48
N GLY A 773 6.20 -10.91 -25.49
CA GLY A 773 7.35 -10.07 -25.22
C GLY A 773 7.80 -10.11 -23.76
N VAL A 774 9.03 -10.59 -23.55
CA VAL A 774 9.77 -10.49 -22.28
C VAL A 774 11.06 -9.74 -22.54
N TRP A 775 11.42 -8.77 -21.71
CA TRP A 775 12.68 -8.05 -21.87
C TRP A 775 13.82 -8.70 -21.10
N TYR A 776 14.91 -9.03 -21.81
CA TYR A 776 16.07 -9.71 -21.23
C TYR A 776 17.21 -8.73 -20.95
N TYR A 777 17.55 -8.57 -19.67
CA TYR A 777 18.73 -7.83 -19.20
C TYR A 777 19.93 -8.76 -18.97
N PRO A 778 21.17 -8.26 -19.03
CA PRO A 778 22.33 -9.01 -18.55
C PRO A 778 22.34 -9.14 -17.01
N LYS A 779 22.59 -10.34 -16.47
CA LYS A 779 22.72 -10.57 -15.01
C LYS A 779 23.93 -9.86 -14.38
N ASP A 780 24.90 -9.45 -15.19
CA ASP A 780 25.90 -8.45 -14.82
C ASP A 780 26.02 -7.46 -15.99
N PRO A 781 25.56 -6.20 -15.85
CA PRO A 781 25.60 -5.24 -16.94
C PRO A 781 27.02 -4.81 -17.33
N ASN A 782 28.05 -5.14 -16.54
CA ASN A 782 29.46 -4.86 -16.84
C ASN A 782 30.18 -6.03 -17.54
N ASN A 783 29.53 -7.20 -17.67
CA ASN A 783 30.12 -8.40 -18.26
C ASN A 783 29.72 -8.54 -19.74
N PRO A 784 30.65 -8.45 -20.71
CA PRO A 784 30.33 -8.54 -22.14
C PRO A 784 29.67 -9.86 -22.56
N GLU A 785 29.98 -10.98 -21.91
CA GLU A 785 29.33 -12.27 -22.21
C GLU A 785 27.88 -12.30 -21.70
N HIS A 786 27.56 -11.59 -20.61
CA HIS A 786 26.18 -11.43 -20.15
C HIS A 786 25.41 -10.44 -21.04
N GLN A 787 26.04 -9.35 -21.48
CA GLN A 787 25.45 -8.42 -22.46
C GLN A 787 25.07 -9.13 -23.76
N LYS A 788 26.02 -9.87 -24.35
CA LYS A 788 25.78 -10.68 -25.57
C LYS A 788 24.71 -11.75 -25.34
N CYS A 789 24.74 -12.43 -24.19
CA CYS A 789 23.71 -13.39 -23.81
C CYS A 789 22.30 -12.76 -23.79
N ALA A 790 22.15 -11.54 -23.27
CA ALA A 790 20.89 -10.81 -23.27
C ALA A 790 20.43 -10.39 -24.68
N GLU A 791 21.35 -10.10 -25.61
CA GLU A 791 21.04 -9.90 -27.03
C GLU A 791 20.57 -11.19 -27.70
N SER A 792 21.31 -12.30 -27.55
CA SER A 792 20.92 -13.61 -28.09
C SER A 792 19.61 -14.15 -27.48
N ALA A 793 19.30 -13.84 -26.22
CA ALA A 793 18.02 -14.18 -25.59
C ALA A 793 16.84 -13.47 -26.27
N ARG A 794 16.95 -12.16 -26.50
CA ARG A 794 15.96 -11.38 -27.28
C ARG A 794 15.81 -11.92 -28.70
N MET A 795 16.92 -12.25 -29.38
CA MET A 795 16.90 -12.77 -30.77
C MET A 795 16.39 -14.21 -30.92
N SER A 796 16.36 -15.02 -29.84
CA SER A 796 15.86 -16.41 -29.85
C SER A 796 14.46 -16.58 -29.23
N THR A 797 13.83 -15.46 -28.83
CA THR A 797 12.46 -15.38 -28.29
C THR A 797 11.62 -14.46 -29.18
N PHE A 798 11.04 -13.36 -28.68
CA PHE A 798 10.21 -12.43 -29.46
C PHE A 798 10.91 -11.93 -30.75
N GLY A 799 12.23 -11.73 -30.69
CA GLY A 799 13.06 -11.33 -31.82
C GLY A 799 13.15 -12.37 -32.94
N LEU A 800 12.90 -13.66 -32.65
CA LEU A 800 12.85 -14.72 -33.66
C LEU A 800 11.68 -14.50 -34.61
N ILE A 801 10.47 -14.32 -34.06
CA ILE A 801 9.24 -14.08 -34.83
C ILE A 801 9.32 -12.75 -35.57
N ALA A 802 9.74 -11.68 -34.87
CA ALA A 802 9.94 -10.35 -35.45
C ALA A 802 10.94 -10.36 -36.63
N HIS A 803 12.05 -11.10 -36.51
CA HIS A 803 13.03 -11.24 -37.57
C HIS A 803 12.46 -12.04 -38.76
N ILE A 804 11.77 -13.16 -38.52
CA ILE A 804 11.18 -13.97 -39.60
C ILE A 804 10.11 -13.17 -40.36
N LEU A 805 9.29 -12.35 -39.70
CA LEU A 805 8.35 -11.43 -40.37
C LEU A 805 9.07 -10.36 -41.20
N SER A 806 10.23 -9.87 -40.75
CA SER A 806 11.00 -8.80 -41.40
C SER A 806 11.84 -9.28 -42.60
N THR A 807 12.39 -10.48 -42.53
CA THR A 807 13.34 -11.03 -43.53
C THR A 807 12.77 -12.18 -44.35
N GLY A 808 11.75 -12.88 -43.85
CA GLY A 808 11.27 -14.16 -44.37
C GLY A 808 12.17 -15.36 -43.97
N GLN A 809 13.20 -15.15 -43.16
CA GLN A 809 14.27 -16.11 -42.85
C GLN A 809 14.47 -16.26 -41.33
N TYR A 810 15.10 -17.34 -40.88
CA TYR A 810 15.58 -17.42 -39.49
C TYR A 810 16.82 -16.54 -39.29
N PRO A 811 17.05 -15.98 -38.08
CA PRO A 811 18.33 -15.38 -37.73
C PRO A 811 19.48 -16.40 -37.87
N ASP A 812 20.63 -15.98 -38.40
CA ASP A 812 21.80 -16.85 -38.52
C ASP A 812 22.23 -17.42 -37.15
N GLU A 813 22.21 -16.60 -36.10
CA GLU A 813 22.57 -17.00 -34.72
C GLU A 813 21.71 -18.17 -34.19
N PHE A 814 20.42 -18.21 -34.57
CA PHE A 814 19.50 -19.30 -34.19
C PHE A 814 19.86 -20.61 -34.91
N LEU A 815 20.27 -20.54 -36.17
CA LEU A 815 20.73 -21.71 -36.93
C LEU A 815 22.11 -22.19 -36.46
N GLU A 816 23.03 -21.28 -36.15
CA GLU A 816 24.35 -21.61 -35.57
C GLU A 816 24.22 -22.26 -34.19
N ALA A 817 23.29 -21.79 -33.35
CA ALA A 817 22.97 -22.39 -32.06
C ALA A 817 22.51 -23.85 -32.18
N ILE A 818 21.60 -24.13 -33.12
CA ILE A 818 21.06 -25.47 -33.39
C ILE A 818 22.14 -26.41 -33.95
N ASP A 819 22.98 -25.92 -34.87
CA ASP A 819 24.10 -26.67 -35.45
C ASP A 819 25.20 -26.98 -34.41
N ARG A 820 25.49 -26.05 -33.49
CA ARG A 820 26.37 -26.26 -32.32
C ARG A 820 25.89 -27.43 -31.45
N THR A 821 24.61 -27.44 -31.06
CA THR A 821 24.00 -28.55 -30.31
C THR A 821 24.02 -29.85 -31.12
N ASN A 822 23.64 -29.81 -32.40
CA ASN A 822 23.66 -30.99 -33.27
C ASN A 822 25.05 -31.64 -33.35
N LYS A 823 26.12 -30.84 -33.41
CA LYS A 823 27.50 -31.31 -33.39
C LYS A 823 27.91 -31.91 -32.04
N ARG A 824 27.47 -31.33 -30.91
CA ARG A 824 27.77 -31.83 -29.56
C ARG A 824 27.06 -33.16 -29.28
N GLU A 825 25.75 -33.22 -29.54
CA GLU A 825 24.91 -34.40 -29.35
C GLU A 825 25.07 -35.47 -30.46
N LYS A 826 25.75 -35.13 -31.56
CA LYS A 826 25.94 -35.96 -32.78
C LYS A 826 24.62 -36.29 -33.49
N ILE A 827 23.63 -35.40 -33.39
CA ILE A 827 22.37 -35.45 -34.13
C ILE A 827 22.67 -35.32 -35.63
N ARG A 828 22.05 -36.19 -36.44
CA ARG A 828 22.29 -36.29 -37.90
C ARG A 828 21.12 -35.80 -38.76
N VAL A 829 20.06 -35.33 -38.11
CA VAL A 829 18.85 -34.81 -38.75
C VAL A 829 18.88 -33.30 -38.61
N ASP A 830 18.58 -32.58 -39.69
CA ASP A 830 18.35 -31.13 -39.60
C ASP A 830 17.09 -30.89 -38.76
N ARG A 831 17.22 -30.05 -37.72
CA ARG A 831 16.13 -29.75 -36.78
C ARG A 831 15.39 -28.45 -37.11
N ALA A 832 15.90 -27.61 -38.02
CA ALA A 832 15.31 -26.33 -38.37
C ALA A 832 15.53 -26.01 -39.86
N ARG A 833 14.76 -26.69 -40.72
CA ARG A 833 14.86 -26.52 -42.18
C ARG A 833 14.61 -25.07 -42.59
N GLN A 834 15.45 -24.53 -43.45
CA GLN A 834 15.31 -23.16 -43.97
C GLN A 834 14.05 -23.01 -44.83
N PHE A 835 13.38 -21.85 -44.72
CA PHE A 835 12.28 -21.46 -45.62
C PHE A 835 12.75 -21.42 -47.07
N THR A 836 12.00 -22.04 -48.00
CA THR A 836 12.27 -21.91 -49.43
C THR A 836 11.96 -20.48 -49.90
N LYS A 837 12.53 -20.04 -51.02
CA LYS A 837 12.32 -18.66 -51.53
C LYS A 837 10.85 -18.25 -51.63
N LYS A 838 9.96 -19.18 -52.00
CA LYS A 838 8.52 -18.92 -52.09
C LYS A 838 7.86 -18.71 -50.71
N GLU A 839 8.39 -19.36 -49.67
CA GLU A 839 7.94 -19.16 -48.28
C GLU A 839 8.52 -17.84 -47.74
N GLN A 840 9.79 -17.52 -48.04
CA GLN A 840 10.39 -16.22 -47.72
C GLN A 840 9.59 -15.05 -48.35
N GLU A 841 9.24 -15.17 -49.64
CA GLU A 841 8.41 -14.20 -50.40
C GLU A 841 6.96 -14.11 -49.90
N LEU A 842 6.47 -15.11 -49.17
CA LEU A 842 5.13 -15.16 -48.59
C LEU A 842 5.08 -14.57 -47.17
N ILE A 843 6.12 -14.81 -46.37
CA ILE A 843 6.16 -14.42 -44.95
C ILE A 843 6.64 -12.98 -44.77
N LYS A 844 7.57 -12.52 -45.60
CA LYS A 844 8.19 -11.19 -45.45
C LYS A 844 7.14 -10.08 -45.61
N GLY A 845 6.88 -9.35 -44.51
CA GLY A 845 5.90 -8.28 -44.47
C GLY A 845 4.44 -8.73 -44.45
N ALA A 846 4.15 -9.97 -44.04
CA ALA A 846 2.78 -10.50 -43.95
C ALA A 846 2.02 -10.02 -42.68
N TYR A 847 2.06 -8.72 -42.42
CA TYR A 847 1.40 -8.05 -41.30
C TYR A 847 1.11 -6.58 -41.66
N ASP A 848 0.01 -6.03 -41.11
CA ASP A 848 -0.37 -4.62 -41.27
C ASP A 848 0.01 -3.77 -40.04
N PHE A 849 0.11 -4.42 -38.88
CA PHE A 849 0.59 -3.90 -37.61
C PHE A 849 1.20 -5.05 -36.80
N ILE A 850 1.68 -4.78 -35.59
CA ILE A 850 2.10 -5.78 -34.60
C ILE A 850 1.16 -5.69 -33.40
N VAL A 851 0.73 -6.84 -32.87
CA VAL A 851 0.18 -6.93 -31.52
C VAL A 851 1.30 -7.40 -30.61
N LEU A 852 1.59 -6.65 -29.55
CA LEU A 852 2.58 -6.99 -28.54
C LEU A 852 1.86 -7.41 -27.27
N ASN A 853 2.15 -8.60 -26.77
CA ASN A 853 1.85 -8.95 -25.38
C ASN A 853 3.11 -8.67 -24.55
N TYR A 854 2.96 -8.17 -23.33
CA TYR A 854 4.10 -7.93 -22.44
C TYR A 854 3.69 -8.10 -20.98
N TYR A 855 4.55 -8.71 -20.19
CA TYR A 855 4.27 -8.95 -18.76
C TYR A 855 5.47 -8.61 -17.85
N SER A 856 6.70 -9.06 -18.17
CA SER A 856 7.86 -8.80 -17.31
C SER A 856 9.20 -8.64 -18.05
N SER A 857 10.19 -8.23 -17.26
CA SER A 857 11.62 -8.34 -17.55
C SER A 857 12.22 -9.53 -16.79
N VAL A 858 13.36 -10.07 -17.25
CA VAL A 858 14.23 -10.97 -16.46
C VAL A 858 15.70 -10.72 -16.77
N LYS A 859 16.61 -11.09 -15.84
CA LYS A 859 18.06 -11.10 -16.11
C LYS A 859 18.53 -12.48 -16.59
N VAL A 860 19.53 -12.50 -17.48
CA VAL A 860 20.11 -13.73 -18.05
C VAL A 860 21.64 -13.76 -17.99
N ARG A 861 22.18 -14.98 -17.98
CA ARG A 861 23.60 -15.29 -18.16
C ARG A 861 23.79 -16.53 -19.05
N PRO A 862 24.97 -16.75 -19.64
CA PRO A 862 25.27 -18.02 -20.31
C PRO A 862 25.10 -19.23 -19.37
N MET A 863 24.74 -20.37 -19.96
CA MET A 863 24.90 -21.69 -19.33
C MET A 863 26.39 -22.01 -19.16
N THR A 864 26.74 -22.64 -18.05
CA THR A 864 28.02 -23.35 -17.90
C THR A 864 27.98 -24.69 -18.64
N ASP A 865 29.14 -25.30 -18.90
CA ASP A 865 29.21 -26.65 -19.49
C ASP A 865 28.53 -27.71 -18.61
N GLU A 866 28.56 -27.58 -17.28
CA GLU A 866 27.91 -28.51 -16.36
C GLU A 866 26.37 -28.40 -16.43
N GLU A 867 25.84 -27.18 -16.55
CA GLU A 867 24.40 -26.94 -16.77
C GLU A 867 23.94 -27.43 -18.14
N TYR A 868 24.72 -27.15 -19.20
CA TYR A 868 24.42 -27.63 -20.55
C TYR A 868 24.33 -29.17 -20.61
N GLU A 869 25.29 -29.88 -20.01
CA GLU A 869 25.28 -31.36 -20.02
C GLU A 869 24.14 -31.93 -19.16
N ALA A 870 23.71 -31.22 -18.11
CA ALA A 870 22.63 -31.63 -17.21
C ALA A 870 21.21 -31.36 -17.76
N GLU A 871 21.04 -30.32 -18.59
CA GLU A 871 19.78 -29.89 -19.19
C GLU A 871 19.33 -30.88 -20.29
N PRO A 872 18.22 -31.65 -20.17
CA PRO A 872 17.84 -32.61 -21.20
C PRO A 872 17.09 -32.02 -22.41
N ASN A 873 16.59 -30.78 -22.34
CA ASN A 873 15.80 -30.16 -23.40
C ASN A 873 16.71 -29.52 -24.47
N LEU A 874 16.56 -29.96 -25.73
CA LEU A 874 17.41 -29.47 -26.82
C LEU A 874 17.19 -27.97 -27.14
N LYS A 875 15.96 -27.44 -27.04
CA LYS A 875 15.67 -25.99 -27.21
C LYS A 875 16.38 -25.18 -26.12
N LYS A 876 16.41 -25.67 -24.88
CA LYS A 876 17.10 -24.99 -23.78
C LYS A 876 18.63 -24.99 -24.00
N ARG A 877 19.21 -26.13 -24.46
CA ARG A 877 20.61 -26.22 -24.93
C ARG A 877 20.93 -25.29 -26.10
N ASP A 878 20.03 -25.19 -27.08
CA ASP A 878 20.17 -24.31 -28.25
C ASP A 878 20.25 -22.84 -27.81
N ARG A 879 19.28 -22.38 -27.00
CA ARG A 879 19.28 -21.04 -26.39
C ARG A 879 20.55 -20.76 -25.58
N GLY A 880 20.99 -21.73 -24.77
CA GLY A 880 22.29 -21.68 -24.09
C GLY A 880 22.42 -20.65 -22.97
N PHE A 881 21.30 -20.17 -22.41
CA PHE A 881 21.26 -19.21 -21.30
C PHE A 881 20.41 -19.69 -20.13
N ILE A 882 20.75 -19.22 -18.93
CA ILE A 882 19.96 -19.38 -17.70
C ILE A 882 19.25 -18.05 -17.40
N MET A 883 17.96 -18.14 -17.11
CA MET A 883 17.12 -17.04 -16.64
C MET A 883 17.16 -16.95 -15.11
N ASP A 884 17.11 -15.73 -14.60
CA ASP A 884 17.15 -15.41 -13.18
C ASP A 884 15.78 -14.80 -12.80
N LEU A 885 14.91 -15.61 -12.22
CA LEU A 885 13.55 -15.19 -11.84
C LEU A 885 13.60 -14.24 -10.63
N HIS A 886 12.63 -13.33 -10.53
CA HIS A 886 12.53 -12.30 -9.46
C HIS A 886 13.79 -11.41 -9.31
N SER A 887 14.68 -11.41 -10.32
CA SER A 887 15.94 -10.68 -10.30
C SER A 887 15.83 -9.22 -10.71
N THR A 888 14.67 -8.80 -11.22
CA THR A 888 14.35 -7.47 -11.73
C THR A 888 13.38 -6.75 -10.82
N THR A 889 13.63 -5.48 -10.53
CA THR A 889 12.66 -4.61 -9.84
C THR A 889 11.47 -4.27 -10.75
N GLU A 890 10.38 -3.77 -10.17
CA GLU A 890 9.27 -3.20 -10.94
C GLU A 890 9.72 -2.12 -11.92
N THR A 891 10.63 -1.22 -11.48
CA THR A 891 11.23 -0.20 -12.36
C THR A 891 11.92 -0.80 -13.57
N GLU A 892 12.63 -1.93 -13.41
CA GLU A 892 13.25 -2.67 -14.51
C GLU A 892 12.20 -3.36 -15.42
N VAL A 893 11.01 -3.68 -14.91
CA VAL A 893 9.87 -4.15 -15.72
C VAL A 893 9.23 -3.01 -16.52
N TYR A 894 9.03 -1.83 -15.92
CA TYR A 894 8.50 -0.64 -16.60
C TYR A 894 9.47 -0.13 -17.68
N GLU A 895 10.77 -0.07 -17.37
CA GLU A 895 11.81 0.19 -18.37
C GLU A 895 11.88 -0.92 -19.43
N GLY A 896 11.69 -2.20 -19.06
CA GLY A 896 11.68 -3.30 -20.02
C GLY A 896 10.61 -3.16 -21.09
N PHE A 897 9.41 -2.69 -20.70
CA PHE A 897 8.29 -2.42 -21.59
C PHE A 897 8.63 -1.32 -22.62
N LEU A 898 9.23 -0.22 -22.16
CA LEU A 898 9.67 0.83 -23.07
C LEU A 898 10.85 0.38 -23.95
N ASN A 899 11.76 -0.41 -23.40
CA ASN A 899 12.94 -0.88 -24.12
C ASN A 899 12.62 -1.95 -25.19
N ILE A 900 11.58 -2.79 -25.00
CA ILE A 900 11.07 -3.65 -26.08
C ILE A 900 10.35 -2.84 -27.17
N LEU A 901 9.61 -1.78 -26.81
CA LEU A 901 9.02 -0.85 -27.78
C LEU A 901 10.09 -0.09 -28.60
N ARG A 902 11.14 0.41 -27.93
CA ARG A 902 12.35 1.00 -28.56
C ARG A 902 13.01 -0.01 -29.52
N TRP A 903 13.11 -1.28 -29.12
CA TRP A 903 13.66 -2.36 -29.97
C TRP A 903 12.82 -2.59 -31.23
N PHE A 904 11.48 -2.67 -31.12
CA PHE A 904 10.61 -2.80 -32.29
C PHE A 904 10.73 -1.60 -33.24
N LYS A 905 10.83 -0.38 -32.69
CA LYS A 905 11.11 0.84 -33.45
C LYS A 905 12.42 0.78 -34.22
N GLU A 906 13.49 0.25 -33.62
CA GLU A 906 14.81 0.13 -34.26
C GLU A 906 14.88 -1.02 -35.29
N LYS A 907 14.36 -2.21 -34.95
CA LYS A 907 14.55 -3.42 -35.76
C LYS A 907 13.49 -3.65 -36.84
N MET A 908 12.31 -3.03 -36.73
CA MET A 908 11.18 -3.21 -37.66
C MET A 908 10.68 -1.90 -38.30
N ASP A 909 11.51 -0.84 -38.31
CA ASP A 909 11.24 0.45 -38.96
C ASP A 909 9.98 1.17 -38.43
N ASN A 910 9.91 1.33 -37.10
CA ASN A 910 8.78 1.94 -36.36
C ASN A 910 7.38 1.39 -36.77
N PRO A 911 7.14 0.07 -36.62
CA PRO A 911 5.88 -0.54 -37.01
C PRO A 911 4.73 0.02 -36.17
N LYS A 912 3.51 -0.03 -36.72
CA LYS A 912 2.29 0.24 -35.96
C LYS A 912 2.12 -0.87 -34.90
N ILE A 913 1.92 -0.50 -33.63
CA ILE A 913 1.86 -1.43 -32.48
C ILE A 913 0.52 -1.26 -31.72
N PHE A 914 -0.07 -2.37 -31.32
CA PHE A 914 -1.15 -2.44 -30.34
C PHE A 914 -0.70 -3.31 -29.17
N ILE A 915 -0.86 -2.87 -27.91
CA ILE A 915 -0.56 -3.71 -26.75
C ILE A 915 -1.76 -4.62 -26.51
N GLY A 916 -1.65 -5.88 -26.92
CA GLY A 916 -2.76 -6.83 -26.94
C GLY A 916 -3.11 -7.38 -25.57
N GLU A 917 -2.10 -7.59 -24.73
CA GLU A 917 -2.22 -8.17 -23.39
C GLU A 917 -1.11 -7.59 -22.51
N ASN A 918 -1.48 -7.00 -21.39
CA ASN A 918 -0.56 -6.60 -20.32
C ASN A 918 -1.33 -6.58 -19.00
N GLY A 919 -0.78 -7.17 -17.93
CA GLY A 919 -1.48 -7.32 -16.65
C GLY A 919 -0.58 -7.84 -15.54
N PHE A 920 -1.00 -7.63 -14.30
CA PHE A 920 -0.35 -8.13 -13.10
C PHE A 920 -1.09 -9.37 -12.57
N PRO A 921 -0.42 -10.51 -12.35
CA PRO A 921 -1.05 -11.73 -11.82
C PRO A 921 -1.23 -11.65 -10.29
N GLU A 922 -2.38 -12.07 -9.78
CA GLU A 922 -2.72 -12.07 -8.34
C GLU A 922 -3.06 -13.50 -7.89
N GLU A 923 -2.50 -14.01 -6.78
CA GLU A 923 -2.79 -15.38 -6.30
C GLU A 923 -4.30 -15.57 -5.98
N GLU A 924 -4.90 -16.72 -6.34
CA GLU A 924 -6.33 -17.00 -6.09
C GLU A 924 -6.73 -16.76 -4.62
N GLY A 925 -7.66 -15.82 -4.42
CA GLY A 925 -8.12 -15.41 -3.09
C GLY A 925 -7.28 -14.34 -2.36
N ILE A 926 -6.21 -13.80 -2.97
CA ILE A 926 -5.47 -12.63 -2.49
C ILE A 926 -5.88 -11.39 -3.29
N ASP A 927 -6.38 -10.36 -2.60
CA ASP A 927 -6.68 -9.06 -3.23
C ASP A 927 -5.44 -8.18 -3.22
N ASP A 928 -4.67 -8.24 -4.32
CA ASP A 928 -3.41 -7.50 -4.51
C ASP A 928 -3.61 -6.20 -5.31
N SER A 929 -4.83 -5.66 -5.29
CA SER A 929 -5.26 -4.55 -6.17
C SER A 929 -4.38 -3.30 -6.08
N GLU A 930 -3.72 -3.02 -4.96
CA GLU A 930 -2.75 -1.91 -4.83
C GLU A 930 -1.53 -2.13 -5.74
N LYS A 931 -0.95 -3.34 -5.73
CA LYS A 931 0.17 -3.72 -6.63
C LYS A 931 -0.26 -3.69 -8.09
N LYS A 932 -1.46 -4.21 -8.39
CA LYS A 932 -2.05 -4.17 -9.74
C LYS A 932 -2.21 -2.73 -10.25
N ILE A 933 -2.66 -1.80 -9.40
CA ILE A 933 -2.77 -0.37 -9.75
C ILE A 933 -1.39 0.26 -9.96
N ALA A 934 -0.41 -0.04 -9.10
CA ALA A 934 0.97 0.43 -9.25
C ALA A 934 1.59 -0.05 -10.58
N TYR A 935 1.47 -1.35 -10.87
CA TYR A 935 1.94 -1.97 -12.12
C TYR A 935 1.38 -1.29 -13.37
N HIS A 936 0.06 -1.15 -13.45
CA HIS A 936 -0.57 -0.49 -14.59
C HIS A 936 -0.19 0.99 -14.68
N THR A 937 -0.01 1.69 -13.55
CA THR A 937 0.46 3.09 -13.54
C THR A 937 1.88 3.21 -14.10
N GLY A 938 2.80 2.33 -13.70
CA GLY A 938 4.17 2.28 -14.20
C GLY A 938 4.24 2.01 -15.72
N ILE A 939 3.52 0.98 -16.18
CA ILE A 939 3.44 0.64 -17.61
C ILE A 939 2.80 1.77 -18.44
N LEU A 940 1.71 2.39 -17.97
CA LEU A 940 1.02 3.46 -18.70
C LEU A 940 1.84 4.76 -18.74
N ASN A 941 2.61 5.08 -17.69
CA ASN A 941 3.57 6.20 -17.73
C ASN A 941 4.67 5.95 -18.78
N LYS A 942 5.26 4.75 -18.82
CA LYS A 942 6.28 4.40 -19.82
C LYS A 942 5.70 4.22 -21.24
N LEU A 943 4.40 3.95 -21.37
CA LEU A 943 3.66 4.02 -22.64
C LEU A 943 3.49 5.48 -23.13
N LEU A 944 3.30 6.45 -22.23
CA LEU A 944 3.27 7.87 -22.60
C LEU A 944 4.67 8.34 -23.07
N GLU A 945 5.76 7.91 -22.42
CA GLU A 945 7.12 8.16 -22.88
C GLU A 945 7.38 7.55 -24.27
N ALA A 946 6.88 6.33 -24.53
CA ALA A 946 6.94 5.71 -25.87
C ALA A 946 6.27 6.59 -26.95
N LEU A 947 5.14 7.23 -26.62
CA LEU A 947 4.44 8.13 -27.52
C LEU A 947 5.18 9.46 -27.72
N ASP A 948 5.78 10.05 -26.67
CA ASP A 948 6.70 11.20 -26.79
C ASP A 948 7.89 10.86 -27.72
N GLU A 949 8.42 9.65 -27.61
CA GLU A 949 9.46 9.11 -28.49
C GLU A 949 9.00 8.84 -29.93
N ASN A 950 7.75 9.13 -30.27
CA ASN A 950 7.13 8.86 -31.57
C ASN A 950 7.14 7.35 -31.92
N ILE A 951 7.08 6.47 -30.92
CA ILE A 951 6.80 5.04 -31.15
C ILE A 951 5.32 4.91 -31.54
N ASN A 952 5.07 4.20 -32.64
CA ASN A 952 3.75 4.16 -33.30
C ASN A 952 2.75 3.21 -32.60
N VAL A 953 2.49 3.43 -31.30
CA VAL A 953 1.48 2.68 -30.54
C VAL A 953 0.11 3.35 -30.66
N PHE A 954 -0.97 2.58 -30.89
CA PHE A 954 -2.33 3.13 -31.08
C PHE A 954 -3.41 2.57 -30.14
N GLY A 955 -3.07 1.64 -29.26
CA GLY A 955 -3.99 1.12 -28.25
C GLY A 955 -3.33 0.16 -27.28
N TYR A 956 -4.04 -0.11 -26.17
CA TYR A 956 -3.59 -0.89 -25.04
C TYR A 956 -4.76 -1.62 -24.38
N CYS A 957 -4.63 -2.93 -24.19
CA CYS A 957 -5.59 -3.76 -23.46
C CYS A 957 -5.01 -4.32 -22.16
N ILE A 958 -5.73 -4.09 -21.05
CA ILE A 958 -5.49 -4.78 -19.77
C ILE A 958 -5.83 -6.26 -19.92
N TRP A 959 -4.96 -7.15 -19.44
CA TRP A 959 -5.23 -8.58 -19.30
C TRP A 959 -5.52 -8.95 -17.84
N SER A 960 -6.57 -9.71 -17.53
CA SER A 960 -7.75 -10.08 -18.33
C SER A 960 -8.97 -9.25 -17.91
N PHE A 961 -10.03 -9.28 -18.73
CA PHE A 961 -11.32 -8.64 -18.42
C PHE A 961 -11.99 -9.22 -17.17
N ILE A 962 -11.87 -10.53 -17.00
CA ILE A 962 -12.45 -11.38 -15.96
C ILE A 962 -11.50 -12.54 -15.72
N ASP A 963 -11.59 -13.18 -14.56
CA ASP A 963 -10.66 -14.24 -14.16
C ASP A 963 -10.75 -15.45 -15.10
N THR A 964 -9.58 -15.93 -15.51
CA THR A 964 -9.40 -16.85 -16.63
C THR A 964 -8.92 -18.23 -16.17
N LEU A 965 -9.34 -19.29 -16.86
CA LEU A 965 -8.64 -20.57 -16.73
C LEU A 965 -7.25 -20.42 -17.38
N GLU A 966 -6.19 -20.39 -16.59
CA GLU A 966 -4.82 -20.22 -17.05
C GLU A 966 -4.19 -21.57 -17.45
N PHE A 967 -4.84 -22.23 -18.41
CA PHE A 967 -4.36 -23.46 -19.05
C PHE A 967 -3.96 -24.54 -18.05
N THR A 968 -2.72 -25.03 -18.06
CA THR A 968 -2.20 -26.06 -17.14
C THR A 968 -1.90 -25.56 -15.74
N PHE A 969 -2.04 -24.26 -15.51
CA PHE A 969 -1.68 -23.59 -14.26
C PHE A 969 -2.88 -23.37 -13.33
N GLY A 970 -4.10 -23.66 -13.80
CA GLY A 970 -5.29 -23.77 -12.98
C GLY A 970 -6.22 -22.55 -13.03
N ARG A 971 -6.84 -22.26 -11.89
CA ARG A 971 -7.61 -21.02 -11.63
C ARG A 971 -6.85 -20.06 -10.70
N ASP A 972 -5.63 -20.45 -10.39
CA ASP A 972 -4.82 -20.02 -9.26
C ASP A 972 -4.33 -18.55 -9.40
N LEU A 973 -4.84 -17.80 -10.40
CA LEU A 973 -4.54 -16.41 -10.73
C LEU A 973 -5.79 -15.58 -11.11
N GLU A 974 -6.09 -14.54 -10.32
CA GLU A 974 -7.08 -13.49 -10.62
C GLU A 974 -6.43 -12.29 -11.35
N PHE A 975 -7.23 -11.46 -12.04
CA PHE A 975 -6.75 -10.25 -12.73
C PHE A 975 -7.69 -9.00 -12.70
N MET A 976 -9.02 -9.09 -12.50
CA MET A 976 -9.89 -7.89 -12.48
C MET A 976 -11.30 -8.06 -11.82
N ARG A 977 -11.79 -7.05 -11.07
CA ARG A 977 -13.14 -6.98 -10.41
C ARG A 977 -13.87 -5.61 -10.59
N ASN A 978 -15.22 -5.58 -10.46
CA ASN A 978 -16.10 -4.37 -10.61
C ASN A 978 -17.43 -4.44 -9.77
N CYS A 979 -17.94 -3.35 -9.14
CA CYS A 979 -19.17 -3.32 -8.27
C CYS A 979 -19.89 -1.93 -8.01
N VAL A 980 -21.19 -1.91 -7.56
CA VAL A 980 -22.08 -0.76 -7.09
C VAL A 980 -23.32 -1.30 -6.27
N ASP A 981 -24.32 -0.65 -5.60
CA ASP A 981 -24.89 0.72 -5.29
C ASP A 981 -25.77 0.65 -3.96
N TYR A 982 -26.21 1.78 -3.34
CA TYR A 982 -26.76 1.81 -1.93
C TYR A 982 -27.91 2.82 -1.58
N LYS A 983 -28.91 2.44 -0.71
CA LYS A 983 -29.92 3.29 0.06
C LYS A 983 -30.50 2.62 1.37
N TRP A 984 -31.18 3.35 2.30
CA TRP A 984 -31.44 2.98 3.76
C TRP A 984 -32.87 3.16 4.41
N VAL A 985 -33.25 2.44 5.52
CA VAL A 985 -34.55 2.47 6.33
C VAL A 985 -34.41 2.05 7.86
N LYS A 986 -35.46 2.00 8.76
CA LYS A 986 -35.44 1.82 10.27
C LYS A 986 -36.40 0.76 10.96
N TYR A 987 -36.07 0.17 12.15
CA TYR A 987 -36.82 -0.94 12.87
C TYR A 987 -36.75 -1.00 14.46
N TRP A 988 -37.25 -2.08 15.14
CA TRP A 988 -37.29 -2.34 16.63
C TRP A 988 -37.25 -3.87 17.04
N THR A 989 -36.85 -4.22 18.29
CA THR A 989 -36.76 -5.62 18.87
C THR A 989 -37.37 -5.78 20.30
N THR A 990 -37.30 -6.98 20.94
CA THR A 990 -37.81 -7.23 22.33
C THR A 990 -36.83 -7.80 23.37
N PHE A 991 -35.97 -8.75 23.01
CA PHE A 991 -34.95 -9.32 23.90
C PHE A 991 -33.70 -9.63 23.07
N PRO A 992 -32.50 -9.22 23.51
CA PRO A 992 -31.25 -9.81 23.06
C PRO A 992 -31.06 -11.21 23.68
N ASP A 993 -30.45 -12.08 22.89
CA ASP A 993 -29.61 -13.24 23.26
C ASP A 993 -30.09 -14.12 24.42
N ILE A 994 -31.34 -14.56 24.27
CA ILE A 994 -32.01 -15.53 25.14
C ILE A 994 -31.32 -16.90 25.22
N HIS A 995 -30.32 -17.16 24.37
CA HIS A 995 -29.43 -18.32 24.42
C HIS A 995 -28.49 -18.24 25.63
N LEU A 996 -27.62 -17.22 25.66
CA LEU A 996 -26.63 -16.99 26.72
C LEU A 996 -27.32 -16.76 28.08
N ALA A 997 -28.46 -16.06 28.08
CA ALA A 997 -29.30 -15.87 29.26
C ALA A 997 -29.92 -17.17 29.82
N ALA A 998 -30.00 -18.25 29.03
CA ALA A 998 -30.44 -19.56 29.49
C ALA A 998 -29.28 -20.42 30.03
N GLU A 999 -28.09 -20.36 29.42
CA GLU A 999 -26.90 -21.13 29.87
C GLU A 999 -26.43 -20.75 31.28
N GLY A 1000 -26.71 -19.54 31.75
CA GLY A 1000 -26.42 -19.08 33.11
C GLY A 1000 -27.16 -19.86 34.23
N TYR A 1001 -28.10 -20.72 33.87
CA TYR A 1001 -28.87 -21.57 34.79
C TYR A 1001 -28.33 -23.01 34.94
N GLY A 1002 -27.17 -23.32 34.34
CA GLY A 1002 -26.55 -24.65 34.43
C GLY A 1002 -25.04 -24.69 34.25
N SER A 1003 -24.44 -23.68 33.61
CA SER A 1003 -23.01 -23.65 33.25
C SER A 1003 -22.08 -22.91 34.22
N GLU A 1004 -22.59 -22.17 35.21
CA GLU A 1004 -21.89 -21.11 35.98
C GLU A 1004 -21.36 -19.88 35.21
N HIS A 1005 -21.20 -19.93 33.87
CA HIS A 1005 -20.45 -18.90 33.15
C HIS A 1005 -21.18 -17.55 33.07
N PHE A 1006 -22.51 -17.58 32.86
CA PHE A 1006 -23.35 -16.39 32.78
C PHE A 1006 -24.28 -16.25 33.99
N ALA A 1007 -24.76 -15.02 34.27
CA ALA A 1007 -25.67 -14.78 35.38
C ALA A 1007 -26.99 -15.58 35.21
N PRO A 1008 -27.55 -16.19 36.28
CA PRO A 1008 -27.21 -16.04 37.70
C PRO A 1008 -26.02 -16.88 38.21
N GLY A 1009 -25.32 -17.63 37.37
CA GLY A 1009 -24.16 -18.42 37.76
C GLY A 1009 -24.54 -19.70 38.51
N TYR A 1010 -25.61 -20.38 38.09
CA TYR A 1010 -26.05 -21.63 38.72
C TYR A 1010 -25.38 -22.84 38.06
N GLN A 1011 -24.99 -23.84 38.86
CA GLN A 1011 -24.48 -25.13 38.38
C GLN A 1011 -25.45 -26.26 38.70
N GLU A 1012 -25.85 -27.04 37.70
CA GLU A 1012 -26.50 -28.33 37.95
C GLU A 1012 -25.44 -29.40 38.32
N PRO A 1013 -25.38 -29.93 39.56
CA PRO A 1013 -24.21 -30.70 40.02
C PRO A 1013 -23.97 -32.06 39.36
N ILE A 1014 -24.85 -32.50 38.46
CA ILE A 1014 -24.79 -33.81 37.78
C ILE A 1014 -25.41 -33.67 36.38
N PHE A 1015 -24.56 -33.58 35.35
CA PHE A 1015 -24.93 -33.48 33.92
C PHE A 1015 -25.93 -32.35 33.63
N GLY A 1016 -25.44 -31.11 33.61
CA GLY A 1016 -26.25 -29.91 33.39
C GLY A 1016 -26.89 -29.80 32.00
N GLY A 1017 -27.94 -28.99 31.93
CA GLY A 1017 -28.73 -28.69 30.74
C GLY A 1017 -30.24 -28.84 30.93
N HIS A 1018 -30.70 -29.41 32.05
CA HIS A 1018 -32.13 -29.59 32.27
C HIS A 1018 -32.81 -28.28 32.67
N SER A 1019 -32.14 -27.46 33.48
CA SER A 1019 -32.61 -26.13 33.85
C SER A 1019 -32.55 -25.17 32.65
N ASP A 1020 -31.46 -25.20 31.87
CA ASP A 1020 -31.22 -24.31 30.72
C ASP A 1020 -32.32 -24.46 29.67
N TYR A 1021 -32.64 -25.70 29.26
CA TYR A 1021 -33.72 -25.96 28.30
C TYR A 1021 -35.12 -25.62 28.85
N GLN A 1022 -35.33 -25.62 30.19
CA GLN A 1022 -36.57 -25.10 30.77
C GLN A 1022 -36.64 -23.56 30.72
N VAL A 1023 -35.55 -22.88 31.07
CA VAL A 1023 -35.47 -21.42 31.04
C VAL A 1023 -35.63 -20.89 29.61
N LEU A 1024 -34.93 -21.48 28.64
CA LEU A 1024 -35.09 -21.18 27.22
C LEU A 1024 -36.54 -21.39 26.74
N HIS A 1025 -37.19 -22.47 27.18
CA HIS A 1025 -38.61 -22.70 26.88
C HIS A 1025 -39.51 -21.58 27.44
N HIS A 1026 -39.22 -21.09 28.65
CA HIS A 1026 -39.97 -19.99 29.25
C HIS A 1026 -39.71 -18.63 28.56
N PHE A 1027 -38.49 -18.34 28.11
CA PHE A 1027 -38.21 -17.14 27.30
C PHE A 1027 -38.97 -17.15 25.96
N ILE A 1028 -38.97 -18.26 25.23
CA ILE A 1028 -39.68 -18.39 23.96
C ILE A 1028 -41.19 -18.14 24.14
N ASN A 1029 -41.82 -18.73 25.16
CA ASN A 1029 -43.24 -18.48 25.45
C ASN A 1029 -43.50 -17.00 25.86
N THR A 1030 -42.59 -16.40 26.62
CA THR A 1030 -42.73 -14.99 27.07
C THR A 1030 -42.62 -14.01 25.90
N HIS A 1031 -41.69 -14.24 24.96
CA HIS A 1031 -41.61 -13.47 23.72
C HIS A 1031 -42.90 -13.63 22.88
N ALA A 1032 -43.41 -14.85 22.73
CA ALA A 1032 -44.65 -15.09 21.96
C ALA A 1032 -45.86 -14.33 22.54
N MET A 1033 -46.02 -14.31 23.87
CA MET A 1033 -47.05 -13.52 24.55
C MET A 1033 -46.87 -12.01 24.33
N ALA A 1034 -45.63 -11.50 24.40
CA ALA A 1034 -45.34 -10.08 24.14
C ALA A 1034 -45.61 -9.69 22.68
N TYR A 1035 -45.27 -10.55 21.72
CA TYR A 1035 -45.58 -10.36 20.30
C TYR A 1035 -47.10 -10.33 20.06
N GLN A 1036 -47.86 -11.27 20.64
CA GLN A 1036 -49.32 -11.29 20.56
C GLN A 1036 -49.94 -10.00 21.12
N LEU A 1037 -49.53 -9.58 22.33
CA LEU A 1037 -50.01 -8.35 22.96
C LEU A 1037 -49.77 -7.12 22.07
N TYR A 1038 -48.55 -6.97 21.53
CA TYR A 1038 -48.24 -5.87 20.62
C TYR A 1038 -49.07 -5.93 19.33
N ASN A 1039 -49.10 -7.10 18.70
CA ASN A 1039 -49.76 -7.30 17.41
C ASN A 1039 -51.27 -7.03 17.49
N ASN A 1040 -51.89 -7.32 18.63
CA ASN A 1040 -53.34 -7.25 18.81
C ASN A 1040 -53.81 -5.91 19.40
N GLU A 1041 -53.05 -5.27 20.29
CA GLU A 1041 -53.49 -4.03 20.97
C GLU A 1041 -52.80 -2.75 20.50
N PHE A 1042 -51.58 -2.83 19.96
CA PHE A 1042 -50.71 -1.66 19.71
C PHE A 1042 -50.35 -1.45 18.24
N LYS A 1043 -50.22 -2.52 17.45
CA LYS A 1043 -49.69 -2.49 16.08
C LYS A 1043 -50.48 -1.64 15.10
N GLU A 1044 -51.82 -1.60 15.17
CA GLU A 1044 -52.61 -0.72 14.30
C GLU A 1044 -52.29 0.78 14.54
N LYS A 1045 -52.12 1.15 15.81
CA LYS A 1045 -51.88 2.52 16.27
C LYS A 1045 -50.44 2.97 16.02
N GLN A 1046 -49.48 2.09 16.30
CA GLN A 1046 -48.04 2.40 16.28
C GLN A 1046 -47.34 2.00 14.97
N LYS A 1047 -47.92 1.06 14.20
CA LYS A 1047 -47.46 0.58 12.88
C LYS A 1047 -46.04 0.02 12.82
N GLY A 1048 -45.43 -0.27 13.98
CA GLY A 1048 -44.13 -0.91 14.09
C GLY A 1048 -44.20 -2.44 13.96
N GLN A 1049 -43.07 -3.07 14.25
CA GLN A 1049 -42.92 -4.52 14.31
C GLN A 1049 -42.17 -4.87 15.60
N ILE A 1050 -42.47 -6.02 16.18
CA ILE A 1050 -41.70 -6.64 17.25
C ILE A 1050 -41.15 -7.97 16.74
N ARG A 1051 -39.87 -8.24 17.00
CA ARG A 1051 -39.12 -9.45 16.67
C ARG A 1051 -38.29 -9.89 17.88
N LEU A 1052 -37.69 -11.07 17.79
CA LEU A 1052 -36.70 -11.61 18.71
C LEU A 1052 -35.31 -11.55 18.04
N ALA A 1053 -34.25 -11.30 18.82
CA ALA A 1053 -32.87 -11.46 18.39
C ALA A 1053 -32.33 -12.85 18.77
N ILE A 1054 -31.43 -13.39 17.93
CA ILE A 1054 -30.83 -14.72 18.10
C ILE A 1054 -29.38 -14.64 17.62
N ASP A 1055 -28.38 -14.73 18.51
CA ASP A 1055 -26.99 -15.11 18.20
C ASP A 1055 -26.93 -16.11 17.03
N GLY A 1056 -26.17 -15.78 15.99
CA GLY A 1056 -26.02 -16.56 14.76
C GLY A 1056 -24.70 -17.34 14.64
N THR A 1057 -23.93 -17.48 15.73
CA THR A 1057 -22.53 -17.96 15.71
C THR A 1057 -22.32 -19.20 14.84
N TRP A 1058 -21.45 -19.08 13.84
CA TRP A 1058 -21.24 -20.09 12.81
C TRP A 1058 -20.16 -21.12 13.18
N PHE A 1059 -20.56 -22.39 13.17
CA PHE A 1059 -19.65 -23.51 13.48
C PHE A 1059 -19.14 -24.19 12.21
N TYR A 1060 -17.82 -24.28 12.06
CA TYR A 1060 -17.15 -25.11 11.05
C TYR A 1060 -16.75 -26.49 11.59
N PRO A 1061 -16.74 -27.53 10.75
CA PRO A 1061 -16.20 -28.84 11.10
C PRO A 1061 -14.66 -28.79 11.16
N LYS A 1062 -14.07 -29.10 12.32
CA LYS A 1062 -12.60 -29.13 12.55
C LYS A 1062 -11.80 -30.01 11.55
N ASN A 1063 -12.47 -30.88 10.81
CA ASN A 1063 -11.97 -31.40 9.55
C ASN A 1063 -13.18 -31.47 8.59
N PRO A 1064 -13.24 -30.65 7.51
CA PRO A 1064 -14.40 -30.62 6.62
C PRO A 1064 -14.60 -31.90 5.83
N ASN A 1065 -13.58 -32.76 5.73
CA ASN A 1065 -13.63 -34.05 5.04
C ASN A 1065 -13.96 -35.23 5.96
N ASN A 1066 -14.17 -35.01 7.27
CA ASN A 1066 -14.66 -36.04 8.19
C ASN A 1066 -16.20 -35.92 8.38
N PRO A 1067 -17.01 -36.90 7.94
CA PRO A 1067 -18.46 -36.88 8.11
C PRO A 1067 -18.96 -36.75 9.56
N GLU A 1068 -18.19 -37.25 10.55
CA GLU A 1068 -18.55 -37.06 11.96
C GLU A 1068 -18.28 -35.63 12.44
N HIS A 1069 -17.27 -34.94 11.88
CA HIS A 1069 -17.02 -33.53 12.18
C HIS A 1069 -18.04 -32.63 11.45
N GLN A 1070 -18.33 -32.90 10.16
CA GLN A 1070 -19.42 -32.26 9.41
C GLN A 1070 -20.73 -32.32 10.20
N LYS A 1071 -21.11 -33.53 10.64
CA LYS A 1071 -22.32 -33.76 11.44
C LYS A 1071 -22.27 -33.09 12.82
N SER A 1072 -21.10 -33.01 13.45
CA SER A 1072 -20.96 -32.32 14.74
C SER A 1072 -21.11 -30.80 14.60
N ALA A 1073 -20.59 -30.19 13.54
CA ALA A 1073 -20.77 -28.77 13.24
C ALA A 1073 -22.23 -28.44 12.89
N GLU A 1074 -22.90 -29.25 12.07
CA GLU A 1074 -24.33 -29.08 11.77
C GLU A 1074 -25.20 -29.28 13.01
N ASN A 1075 -24.90 -30.27 13.86
CA ASN A 1075 -25.56 -30.44 15.15
C ASN A 1075 -25.39 -29.20 16.05
N ALA A 1076 -24.20 -28.58 16.08
CA ALA A 1076 -23.92 -27.40 16.90
C ALA A 1076 -24.82 -26.21 16.52
N ARG A 1077 -24.88 -25.88 15.22
CA ARG A 1077 -25.78 -24.85 14.66
C ARG A 1077 -27.25 -25.12 14.99
N ILE A 1078 -27.67 -26.39 14.92
CA ILE A 1078 -29.03 -26.82 15.26
C ILE A 1078 -29.31 -26.68 16.77
N SER A 1079 -28.32 -26.87 17.64
CA SER A 1079 -28.49 -26.74 19.09
C SER A 1079 -28.43 -25.31 19.63
N THR A 1080 -27.69 -24.39 19.00
CA THR A 1080 -27.61 -22.98 19.42
C THR A 1080 -28.77 -22.17 18.82
N PHE A 1081 -28.61 -21.68 17.60
CA PHE A 1081 -29.53 -20.73 16.97
C PHE A 1081 -30.66 -21.38 16.18
N GLY A 1082 -30.36 -22.52 15.53
CA GLY A 1082 -31.33 -23.35 14.83
C GLY A 1082 -32.47 -23.84 15.74
N LEU A 1083 -32.21 -23.98 17.05
CA LEU A 1083 -33.16 -24.46 18.04
C LEU A 1083 -34.35 -23.49 18.20
N ILE A 1084 -34.05 -22.22 18.44
CA ILE A 1084 -35.03 -21.14 18.64
C ILE A 1084 -35.75 -20.85 17.32
N ALA A 1085 -34.98 -20.77 16.22
CA ALA A 1085 -35.48 -20.62 14.86
C ALA A 1085 -36.53 -21.69 14.49
N HIS A 1086 -36.26 -22.97 14.78
CA HIS A 1086 -37.17 -24.07 14.48
C HIS A 1086 -38.43 -24.04 15.36
N VAL A 1087 -38.32 -23.68 16.64
CA VAL A 1087 -39.49 -23.56 17.54
C VAL A 1087 -40.40 -22.41 17.10
N LEU A 1088 -39.87 -21.25 16.75
CA LEU A 1088 -40.67 -20.09 16.30
C LEU A 1088 -41.31 -20.28 14.91
N SER A 1089 -40.79 -21.18 14.09
CA SER A 1089 -41.33 -21.49 12.76
C SER A 1089 -42.32 -22.68 12.77
N THR A 1090 -42.07 -23.70 13.59
CA THR A 1090 -42.85 -24.97 13.60
C THR A 1090 -43.70 -25.22 14.85
N GLY A 1091 -43.44 -24.50 15.96
CA GLY A 1091 -44.03 -24.78 17.27
C GLY A 1091 -43.42 -25.96 18.02
N LYS A 1092 -42.29 -26.52 17.55
CA LYS A 1092 -41.64 -27.72 18.12
C LYS A 1092 -40.11 -27.59 18.14
N TYR A 1093 -39.45 -28.36 18.99
CA TYR A 1093 -38.00 -28.57 18.94
C TYR A 1093 -37.63 -29.52 17.79
N PRO A 1094 -36.44 -29.39 17.17
CA PRO A 1094 -35.97 -30.30 16.11
C PRO A 1094 -35.86 -31.75 16.57
N ASP A 1095 -36.22 -32.70 15.70
CA ASP A 1095 -36.15 -34.13 16.01
C ASP A 1095 -34.69 -34.59 16.21
N GLU A 1096 -33.71 -34.00 15.51
CA GLU A 1096 -32.27 -34.30 15.64
C GLU A 1096 -31.72 -33.92 17.03
N PHE A 1097 -32.16 -32.77 17.55
CA PHE A 1097 -31.81 -32.29 18.90
C PHE A 1097 -32.39 -33.21 19.98
N LEU A 1098 -33.67 -33.59 19.82
CA LEU A 1098 -34.34 -34.56 20.70
C LEU A 1098 -33.69 -35.94 20.63
N GLU A 1099 -33.27 -36.41 19.44
CA GLU A 1099 -32.56 -37.68 19.29
C GLU A 1099 -31.16 -37.64 19.93
N SER A 1100 -30.44 -36.52 19.81
CA SER A 1100 -29.15 -36.30 20.46
C SER A 1100 -29.27 -36.42 21.99
N ILE A 1101 -30.21 -35.68 22.59
CA ILE A 1101 -30.51 -35.75 24.03
C ILE A 1101 -30.93 -37.17 24.45
N TYR A 1102 -31.76 -37.85 23.66
CA TYR A 1102 -32.20 -39.22 23.94
C TYR A 1102 -31.03 -40.22 23.90
N ARG A 1103 -30.11 -40.08 22.91
CA ARG A 1103 -28.89 -40.89 22.81
C ARG A 1103 -27.98 -40.68 24.02
N THR A 1104 -27.72 -39.43 24.42
CA THR A 1104 -26.84 -39.11 25.56
C THR A 1104 -27.39 -39.64 26.88
N ASN A 1105 -28.67 -39.39 27.21
CA ASN A 1105 -29.31 -39.93 28.41
C ASN A 1105 -29.21 -41.47 28.48
N LYS A 1106 -29.41 -42.14 27.33
CA LYS A 1106 -29.33 -43.60 27.20
C LYS A 1106 -27.90 -44.15 27.31
N ARG A 1107 -26.88 -43.34 26.97
CA ARG A 1107 -25.45 -43.69 27.06
C ARG A 1107 -24.93 -43.56 28.50
N GLU A 1108 -25.27 -42.47 29.17
CA GLU A 1108 -24.89 -42.16 30.57
C GLU A 1108 -25.70 -42.96 31.62
N LYS A 1109 -26.70 -43.74 31.19
CA LYS A 1109 -27.69 -44.40 32.07
C LYS A 1109 -28.49 -43.42 32.96
N ILE A 1110 -28.53 -42.15 32.60
CA ILE A 1110 -29.39 -41.15 33.25
C ILE A 1110 -30.83 -41.61 33.06
N GLY A 1111 -31.58 -41.70 34.17
CA GLY A 1111 -32.93 -42.24 34.15
C GLY A 1111 -33.83 -41.46 33.18
N VAL A 1112 -34.32 -42.16 32.14
CA VAL A 1112 -35.04 -41.62 30.97
C VAL A 1112 -36.24 -40.72 31.31
N ASN A 1113 -36.70 -40.75 32.56
CA ASN A 1113 -37.83 -39.98 33.06
C ASN A 1113 -37.51 -38.50 33.43
N ARG A 1114 -36.24 -38.06 33.52
CA ARG A 1114 -35.95 -36.66 33.92
C ARG A 1114 -36.36 -35.64 32.86
N VAL A 1115 -35.89 -35.79 31.62
CA VAL A 1115 -36.22 -34.84 30.53
C VAL A 1115 -37.71 -34.91 30.14
N GLN A 1116 -38.37 -36.06 30.31
CA GLN A 1116 -39.81 -36.25 29.99
C GLN A 1116 -40.79 -35.49 30.91
N HIS A 1117 -40.31 -34.78 31.94
CA HIS A 1117 -41.18 -34.02 32.85
C HIS A 1117 -41.32 -32.53 32.53
N VAL A 1118 -40.67 -32.01 31.48
CA VAL A 1118 -41.07 -30.73 30.86
C VAL A 1118 -42.37 -30.96 30.10
N LYS A 1119 -43.49 -31.00 30.82
CA LYS A 1119 -44.84 -30.95 30.23
C LYS A 1119 -45.09 -29.55 29.68
N ILE A 1120 -44.57 -29.31 28.47
CA ILE A 1120 -45.00 -28.22 27.60
C ILE A 1120 -46.53 -28.32 27.52
N ARG A 1121 -47.23 -27.32 28.07
CA ARG A 1121 -48.61 -27.04 27.67
C ARG A 1121 -48.48 -26.36 26.31
N PRO A 1122 -48.97 -26.95 25.20
CA PRO A 1122 -49.03 -26.21 23.96
C PRO A 1122 -49.90 -24.97 24.18
N MET A 1123 -49.48 -23.83 23.67
CA MET A 1123 -50.46 -22.82 23.29
C MET A 1123 -51.41 -23.48 22.29
N THR A 1124 -52.69 -23.34 22.57
CA THR A 1124 -53.77 -24.01 21.84
C THR A 1124 -53.90 -23.42 20.45
N ASP A 1125 -54.45 -24.19 19.51
CA ASP A 1125 -54.69 -23.69 18.14
C ASP A 1125 -55.60 -22.43 18.13
N GLU A 1126 -56.43 -22.25 19.17
CA GLU A 1126 -57.25 -21.05 19.39
C GLU A 1126 -56.41 -19.80 19.72
N GLU A 1127 -55.30 -19.94 20.44
CA GLU A 1127 -54.32 -18.87 20.71
C GLU A 1127 -53.47 -18.54 19.46
N PHE A 1128 -53.39 -19.47 18.50
CA PHE A 1128 -52.69 -19.30 17.23
C PHE A 1128 -53.61 -18.77 16.09
N ALA A 1129 -54.93 -18.93 16.22
CA ALA A 1129 -55.91 -18.59 15.18
C ALA A 1129 -56.37 -17.12 15.16
N ALA A 1130 -55.95 -16.31 16.15
CA ALA A 1130 -56.52 -14.99 16.43
C ALA A 1130 -55.98 -13.81 15.57
N GLU A 1131 -55.64 -14.02 14.30
CA GLU A 1131 -56.14 -13.19 13.18
C GLU A 1131 -55.65 -13.68 11.79
N PRO A 1132 -56.49 -13.71 10.72
CA PRO A 1132 -56.22 -14.61 9.58
C PRO A 1132 -55.48 -14.02 8.36
N ASN A 1133 -55.04 -12.76 8.40
CA ASN A 1133 -54.68 -12.01 7.17
C ASN A 1133 -53.19 -11.73 6.91
N LEU A 1134 -52.26 -12.09 7.80
CA LEU A 1134 -50.83 -11.96 7.55
C LEU A 1134 -50.27 -13.21 6.83
N LYS A 1135 -50.03 -13.08 5.51
CA LYS A 1135 -49.42 -14.13 4.69
C LYS A 1135 -48.00 -14.46 5.16
N ARG A 1136 -47.54 -15.70 4.86
CA ARG A 1136 -46.25 -16.28 5.29
C ARG A 1136 -44.95 -15.48 5.00
N ARG A 1137 -45.00 -14.32 4.31
CA ARG A 1137 -43.82 -13.53 3.89
C ARG A 1137 -43.38 -12.43 4.88
N ASP A 1138 -44.14 -12.16 5.94
CA ASP A 1138 -43.86 -11.06 6.89
C ASP A 1138 -43.46 -11.54 8.29
N ARG A 1139 -42.78 -12.69 8.37
CA ARG A 1139 -41.94 -13.08 9.51
C ARG A 1139 -40.48 -12.78 9.18
N GLY A 1140 -39.77 -12.25 10.17
CA GLY A 1140 -38.35 -11.96 10.07
C GLY A 1140 -37.68 -12.01 11.43
N TYR A 1141 -36.36 -11.95 11.46
CA TYR A 1141 -35.54 -12.20 12.65
C TYR A 1141 -34.45 -11.14 12.79
N PHE A 1142 -34.05 -10.86 14.03
CA PHE A 1142 -32.82 -10.13 14.36
C PHE A 1142 -31.75 -11.17 14.74
N MET A 1143 -30.47 -10.87 14.53
CA MET A 1143 -29.36 -11.72 14.96
C MET A 1143 -28.16 -10.93 15.49
N ASP A 1144 -27.36 -11.57 16.34
CA ASP A 1144 -26.07 -11.10 16.82
C ASP A 1144 -24.90 -12.00 16.32
N LEU A 1145 -23.70 -11.45 16.15
CA LEU A 1145 -22.50 -12.14 15.64
C LEU A 1145 -21.18 -11.47 16.10
N HIS A 1146 -20.43 -12.09 17.01
CA HIS A 1146 -19.04 -11.73 17.35
C HIS A 1146 -18.02 -12.71 16.72
N ASN A 1147 -16.82 -12.26 16.31
CA ASN A 1147 -15.66 -13.11 15.97
C ASN A 1147 -14.35 -12.28 15.99
N THR A 1148 -13.23 -12.90 16.39
CA THR A 1148 -11.88 -12.31 16.36
C THR A 1148 -11.08 -12.71 15.11
N ALA A 1149 -10.30 -11.75 14.58
CA ALA A 1149 -9.14 -11.82 13.68
C ALA A 1149 -9.16 -12.72 12.40
N GLU A 1150 -8.50 -12.19 11.35
CA GLU A 1150 -8.12 -12.87 10.09
C GLU A 1150 -9.26 -13.29 9.13
N ALA A 1151 -8.90 -13.55 7.86
CA ALA A 1151 -9.77 -13.34 6.69
C ALA A 1151 -11.03 -14.23 6.57
N GLU A 1152 -11.19 -15.29 7.36
CA GLU A 1152 -12.34 -16.20 7.25
C GLU A 1152 -13.68 -15.60 7.73
N VAL A 1153 -13.68 -14.51 8.50
CA VAL A 1153 -14.90 -14.06 9.22
C VAL A 1153 -16.05 -13.69 8.27
N PHE A 1154 -15.73 -13.12 7.12
CA PHE A 1154 -16.71 -12.69 6.12
C PHE A 1154 -17.51 -13.87 5.53
N GLU A 1155 -16.86 -15.01 5.28
CA GLU A 1155 -17.55 -16.23 4.85
C GLU A 1155 -18.35 -16.88 5.99
N ARG A 1156 -17.89 -16.80 7.25
CA ARG A 1156 -18.65 -17.31 8.41
C ARG A 1156 -20.01 -16.60 8.53
N PHE A 1157 -20.00 -15.27 8.34
CA PHE A 1157 -21.20 -14.43 8.31
C PHE A 1157 -22.15 -14.82 7.16
N LEU A 1158 -21.66 -14.86 5.92
CA LEU A 1158 -22.51 -15.14 4.76
C LEU A 1158 -23.08 -16.57 4.78
N ASN A 1159 -22.29 -17.56 5.19
CA ASN A 1159 -22.76 -18.95 5.26
C ASN A 1159 -23.85 -19.17 6.33
N CYS A 1160 -23.84 -18.41 7.43
CA CYS A 1160 -24.95 -18.40 8.38
C CYS A 1160 -26.25 -17.90 7.71
N LEU A 1161 -26.18 -16.79 6.97
CA LEU A 1161 -27.33 -16.24 6.24
C LEU A 1161 -27.85 -17.19 5.15
N LYS A 1162 -26.96 -17.88 4.41
CA LYS A 1162 -27.34 -18.94 3.45
C LYS A 1162 -28.07 -20.10 4.16
N TRP A 1163 -27.54 -20.60 5.28
CA TRP A 1163 -28.15 -21.67 6.07
C TRP A 1163 -29.55 -21.27 6.59
N ILE A 1164 -29.73 -20.02 7.05
CA ILE A 1164 -31.04 -19.52 7.48
C ILE A 1164 -32.03 -19.43 6.32
N LYS A 1165 -31.59 -18.95 5.14
CA LYS A 1165 -32.39 -18.97 3.90
C LYS A 1165 -32.89 -20.39 3.59
N GLU A 1166 -32.04 -21.41 3.72
CA GLU A 1166 -32.44 -22.80 3.49
C GLU A 1166 -33.38 -23.34 4.57
N LYS A 1167 -32.95 -23.35 5.84
CA LYS A 1167 -33.67 -24.03 6.92
C LYS A 1167 -34.97 -23.33 7.32
N MET A 1168 -35.06 -22.01 7.12
CA MET A 1168 -36.22 -21.20 7.50
C MET A 1168 -37.08 -20.72 6.31
N ASN A 1169 -36.78 -21.18 5.08
CA ASN A 1169 -37.48 -20.78 3.85
C ASN A 1169 -37.44 -19.25 3.63
N ASN A 1170 -36.21 -18.70 3.56
CA ASN A 1170 -35.89 -17.32 3.23
C ASN A 1170 -36.76 -16.25 3.96
N PRO A 1171 -36.68 -16.20 5.31
CA PRO A 1171 -37.35 -15.17 6.10
C PRO A 1171 -36.70 -13.81 5.87
N LYS A 1172 -37.39 -12.73 6.25
CA LYS A 1172 -36.76 -11.40 6.28
C LYS A 1172 -35.69 -11.35 7.38
N ILE A 1173 -34.46 -10.96 7.08
CA ILE A 1173 -33.37 -10.90 8.08
C ILE A 1173 -32.96 -9.45 8.33
N PHE A 1174 -32.83 -9.08 9.59
CA PHE A 1174 -32.07 -7.92 10.02
C PHE A 1174 -30.88 -8.42 10.83
N VAL A 1175 -29.67 -8.01 10.49
CA VAL A 1175 -28.53 -8.24 11.38
C VAL A 1175 -28.62 -7.17 12.45
N GLY A 1176 -28.93 -7.60 13.67
CA GLY A 1176 -29.25 -6.73 14.80
C GLY A 1176 -28.00 -6.13 15.41
N GLU A 1177 -27.01 -6.97 15.63
CA GLU A 1177 -25.76 -6.68 16.34
C GLU A 1177 -24.65 -7.48 15.61
N ASN A 1178 -23.46 -6.89 15.39
CA ASN A 1178 -22.28 -7.54 14.81
C ASN A 1178 -21.07 -6.59 14.94
N GLY A 1179 -19.95 -7.07 15.49
CA GLY A 1179 -18.79 -6.23 15.83
C GLY A 1179 -17.45 -6.99 15.87
N PHE A 1180 -16.37 -6.22 15.86
CA PHE A 1180 -14.99 -6.71 15.97
C PHE A 1180 -14.32 -6.13 17.23
N PRO A 1181 -13.80 -6.97 18.14
CA PRO A 1181 -13.10 -6.50 19.34
C PRO A 1181 -11.66 -6.07 19.03
N GLU A 1182 -11.26 -4.93 19.58
CA GLU A 1182 -9.87 -4.50 19.80
C GLU A 1182 -9.32 -5.05 21.12
N GLU A 1183 -7.99 -5.09 21.27
CA GLU A 1183 -7.35 -5.18 22.60
C GLU A 1183 -7.17 -3.77 23.18
N ASP A 1184 -7.48 -3.59 24.48
CA ASP A 1184 -7.52 -2.29 25.17
C ASP A 1184 -6.28 -1.41 24.89
N GLY A 1185 -6.52 -0.23 24.31
CA GLY A 1185 -5.47 0.75 24.04
C GLY A 1185 -4.65 0.52 22.77
N ILE A 1186 -5.02 -0.46 21.93
CA ILE A 1186 -4.54 -0.60 20.55
C ILE A 1186 -5.63 -0.08 19.61
N ASP A 1187 -5.33 0.96 18.84
CA ASP A 1187 -6.24 1.47 17.82
C ASP A 1187 -6.14 0.57 16.58
N GLU A 1188 -7.21 -0.18 16.29
CA GLU A 1188 -7.36 -1.01 15.11
C GLU A 1188 -8.58 -0.55 14.27
N SER A 1189 -8.89 0.76 14.31
CA SER A 1189 -10.00 1.36 13.55
C SER A 1189 -9.94 1.00 12.07
N GLU A 1190 -8.75 0.90 11.47
CA GLU A 1190 -8.55 0.46 10.08
C GLU A 1190 -8.97 -1.02 9.87
N LYS A 1191 -8.71 -1.90 10.84
CA LYS A 1191 -9.18 -3.30 10.80
C LYS A 1191 -10.69 -3.41 11.04
N LYS A 1192 -11.29 -2.54 11.85
CA LYS A 1192 -12.76 -2.47 12.00
C LYS A 1192 -13.44 -1.89 10.77
N ILE A 1193 -12.86 -0.88 10.14
CA ILE A 1193 -13.32 -0.36 8.86
C ILE A 1193 -13.23 -1.47 7.80
N ALA A 1194 -12.12 -2.21 7.73
CA ALA A 1194 -11.99 -3.39 6.86
C ALA A 1194 -12.99 -4.50 7.22
N TYR A 1195 -13.24 -4.74 8.51
CA TYR A 1195 -14.21 -5.72 9.01
C TYR A 1195 -15.64 -5.36 8.59
N HIS A 1196 -16.10 -4.17 8.93
CA HIS A 1196 -17.45 -3.72 8.59
C HIS A 1196 -17.62 -3.52 7.08
N THR A 1197 -16.58 -3.11 6.35
CA THR A 1197 -16.60 -3.09 4.88
C THR A 1197 -16.71 -4.49 4.31
N GLY A 1198 -15.96 -5.47 4.82
CA GLY A 1198 -16.04 -6.87 4.41
C GLY A 1198 -17.42 -7.49 4.70
N ILE A 1199 -18.00 -7.22 5.87
CA ILE A 1199 -19.36 -7.66 6.23
C ILE A 1199 -20.42 -6.95 5.36
N LEU A 1200 -20.26 -5.66 5.06
CA LEU A 1200 -21.16 -4.92 4.16
C LEU A 1200 -21.04 -5.42 2.70
N ASN A 1201 -19.85 -5.80 2.25
CA ASN A 1201 -19.66 -6.44 0.94
C ASN A 1201 -20.32 -7.82 0.90
N LYS A 1202 -20.16 -8.64 1.95
CA LYS A 1202 -20.91 -9.91 2.08
C LYS A 1202 -22.42 -9.69 2.16
N LEU A 1203 -22.89 -8.56 2.68
CA LEU A 1203 -24.30 -8.18 2.63
C LEU A 1203 -24.77 -7.80 1.23
N LEU A 1204 -23.93 -7.23 0.37
CA LEU A 1204 -24.26 -7.08 -1.05
C LEU A 1204 -24.42 -8.45 -1.73
N GLU A 1205 -23.52 -9.41 -1.45
CA GLU A 1205 -23.63 -10.80 -1.96
C GLU A 1205 -24.93 -11.51 -1.52
N THR A 1206 -25.56 -11.07 -0.42
CA THR A 1206 -26.88 -11.61 -0.01
C THR A 1206 -28.00 -11.29 -1.02
N LEU A 1207 -27.85 -10.24 -1.83
CA LEU A 1207 -28.81 -9.83 -2.86
C LEU A 1207 -28.83 -10.82 -4.03
N ASP A 1208 -27.66 -11.24 -4.52
CA ASP A 1208 -27.53 -12.22 -5.60
C ASP A 1208 -27.91 -13.63 -5.15
N GLU A 1209 -27.57 -13.98 -3.91
CA GLU A 1209 -28.12 -15.16 -3.23
C GLU A 1209 -29.64 -15.04 -2.95
N ASN A 1210 -30.26 -13.88 -3.21
CA ASN A 1210 -31.68 -13.61 -2.95
C ASN A 1210 -32.08 -13.93 -1.50
N ILE A 1211 -31.15 -13.76 -0.55
CA ILE A 1211 -31.45 -13.83 0.88
C ILE A 1211 -32.09 -12.50 1.25
N ASN A 1212 -33.22 -12.57 1.95
CA ASN A 1212 -34.11 -11.42 2.18
C ASN A 1212 -33.63 -10.53 3.35
N VAL A 1213 -32.35 -10.13 3.33
CA VAL A 1213 -31.79 -9.17 4.30
C VAL A 1213 -32.33 -7.77 4.02
N PHE A 1214 -32.73 -7.05 5.06
CA PHE A 1214 -33.37 -5.73 4.94
C PHE A 1214 -32.77 -4.65 5.85
N GLY A 1215 -31.65 -4.97 6.51
CA GLY A 1215 -30.84 -4.03 7.28
C GLY A 1215 -29.75 -4.72 8.10
N TYR A 1216 -28.77 -3.91 8.49
CA TYR A 1216 -27.61 -4.25 9.29
C TYR A 1216 -27.40 -3.15 10.32
N CYS A 1217 -26.87 -3.51 11.48
CA CYS A 1217 -26.53 -2.58 12.55
C CYS A 1217 -25.22 -3.04 13.19
N VAL A 1218 -24.26 -2.11 13.23
CA VAL A 1218 -22.94 -2.31 13.84
C VAL A 1218 -23.09 -2.41 15.35
N TRP A 1219 -22.34 -3.32 15.97
CA TRP A 1219 -22.21 -3.45 17.42
C TRP A 1219 -20.78 -3.08 17.86
N SER A 1220 -20.57 -2.26 18.88
CA SER A 1220 -21.54 -1.49 19.69
C SER A 1220 -21.47 0.01 19.36
N PHE A 1221 -22.56 0.79 19.43
CA PHE A 1221 -22.48 2.23 19.08
C PHE A 1221 -21.60 3.07 20.05
N LEU A 1222 -21.26 2.50 21.21
CA LEU A 1222 -20.31 3.01 22.20
C LEU A 1222 -19.66 1.78 22.84
N ASP A 1223 -18.43 1.88 23.33
CA ASP A 1223 -17.79 0.80 24.08
C ASP A 1223 -18.53 0.56 25.41
N THR A 1224 -18.84 -0.70 25.71
CA THR A 1224 -19.65 -1.07 26.89
C THR A 1224 -19.11 -2.27 27.64
N LEU A 1225 -19.55 -2.41 28.90
CA LEU A 1225 -18.99 -3.37 29.85
C LEU A 1225 -19.63 -4.75 29.65
N GLU A 1226 -19.17 -5.48 28.63
CA GLU A 1226 -19.62 -6.84 28.34
C GLU A 1226 -19.19 -7.88 29.40
N PHE A 1227 -19.89 -9.01 29.41
CA PHE A 1227 -19.77 -10.00 30.47
C PHE A 1227 -18.82 -11.16 30.11
N THR A 1228 -18.02 -11.56 31.10
CA THR A 1228 -17.15 -12.76 31.17
C THR A 1228 -15.72 -12.68 30.59
N PHE A 1229 -15.43 -11.79 29.64
CA PHE A 1229 -14.04 -11.49 29.29
C PHE A 1229 -13.45 -10.45 30.25
N ARG A 1230 -12.11 -10.28 30.20
CA ARG A 1230 -11.44 -9.31 31.06
C ARG A 1230 -11.61 -7.90 30.52
N ARG A 1231 -11.14 -6.94 31.31
CA ARG A 1231 -11.45 -5.50 31.22
C ARG A 1231 -10.54 -4.80 30.21
N ASP A 1232 -10.34 -5.50 29.09
CA ASP A 1232 -9.15 -5.42 28.25
C ASP A 1232 -9.53 -5.48 26.74
N LEU A 1233 -10.79 -5.16 26.37
CA LEU A 1233 -11.31 -5.12 24.99
C LEU A 1233 -12.28 -3.92 24.78
N GLU A 1234 -12.00 -3.05 23.80
CA GLU A 1234 -12.94 -2.04 23.24
C GLU A 1234 -13.50 -2.55 21.88
N PHE A 1235 -14.55 -1.94 21.32
CA PHE A 1235 -15.27 -2.49 20.14
C PHE A 1235 -15.56 -1.49 19.02
N MET A 1236 -15.57 -0.16 19.26
CA MET A 1236 -16.12 0.76 18.24
C MET A 1236 -15.66 2.23 18.32
N ARG A 1237 -14.35 2.44 18.47
CA ARG A 1237 -13.64 3.43 17.64
C ARG A 1237 -13.69 3.02 16.16
#